data_AF-A0A1G5K0C8-F1
#
_entry.id   AF-A0A1G5K0C8-F1
#
_cell.length_a   1.000
_cell.length_b   1.000
_cell.length_c   1.000
_cell.angle_alpha   90.00
_cell.angle_beta   90.00
_cell.angle_gamma   90.00
#
_symmetry.space_group_name_H-M   'P 1'
#
loop_
_entity.id
_entity.type
_entity.pdbx_description
1 polymer ?
#
loop_
_entity_poly.entity_id
_entity_poly.type
_entity_poly.pdbx_seq_one_letter_code
_entity_poly.pdbx_strand_id
1 'polypeptide(L)'
;MMSKVLLPIEYDDLLVRLADPDSNLDHYLGYMIEVSVPDRMGPELQPNPSLVTDIPPRIEGGVGMGLANAVMRTRRHRLYRRRISNGWRGHRIVSEGDSWFQYPTSLLDIIDHLMVDHAILSLDAAGDRLVDILDQREILLNLKAERASALLLSAGGNDLFDNGQLGRLVEAPFPGATGEALVGPVLDTFLSRMSARYLELFRSVHRAFPNVLILIHGYGPAFPRGGAWIGRPLSARGVPAEVQHDVVKTILRKFNGMLATLARRSEFHGKLVHIDLTGIGTRPGDWHDEIHLNAANAARAADRFRKALAERLGGPAPEDGMPPSAEPSPAEALAEEGEPPTLERLAAAVQAERLSALDERTLLRELDLRVELLELDPTLADEAEIAPLVIGRPAPELGIASLHAATRRLIKWWESELRALVCDGAGGPDNAVEAAVLEALAKSRSHLSGALARWLVTGPLALPAVLASALAAWLATRFLDAGRNAYCAARHPGPAAPALDRRSLPDVPTTMGEMRARFDTPGGAADFSADGRSAMLDRLDEDLAHKVVEPPNVPVDADAASKFRLRVKRIIELLGGEPDDTRADDNTFGLVESLIIADGTRPALYVRDGFVDLTDERLTRGGWLDRVRESETHIRRLVAASGRIVRGSDRSANAVYGSAWMLPDGRVATARHVIESRDFAEEINGTWVIKDPSFAVDFGVELGAGTDPDRVFRIAAVDWAGPDAIAGQVNLGHLDIAILTLEEKPEKPFPEHLPLADHTASDAVVAEDWFFNVGHPAQPWGSWLVDGEDGNDATISRELLFALIGDRFGVKRLSPGRIDFAPGRFPGDAHAHAITHDATTLGGSSGSGIMAVTPEGPVMSGLHFAGYFGTRNYAHWVPAVAHLHR
;
A
#
# COMPACT_ATOMS: atom_id res chain seq x y z
N MET A 1 -9.08 -38.61 43.30
CA MET A 1 -9.44 -37.18 43.26
C MET A 1 -10.86 -37.10 42.76
N MET A 2 -11.77 -36.46 43.50
CA MET A 2 -13.13 -36.23 43.03
C MET A 2 -13.05 -35.42 41.72
N SER A 3 -13.51 -36.01 40.62
CA SER A 3 -13.73 -35.29 39.37
C SER A 3 -14.64 -34.11 39.71
N LYS A 4 -14.08 -32.89 39.67
CA LYS A 4 -14.90 -31.68 39.71
C LYS A 4 -15.75 -31.75 38.45
N VAL A 5 -17.05 -31.96 38.62
CA VAL A 5 -18.01 -31.88 37.53
C VAL A 5 -17.85 -30.50 36.90
N LEU A 6 -17.34 -30.47 35.67
CA LEU A 6 -17.27 -29.26 34.87
C LEU A 6 -18.70 -28.86 34.54
N LEU A 7 -19.12 -27.69 35.00
CA LEU A 7 -20.42 -27.12 34.64
C LEU A 7 -20.33 -26.53 33.23
N PRO A 8 -21.40 -26.58 32.42
CA PRO A 8 -21.41 -25.98 31.10
C PRO A 8 -20.93 -24.52 31.11
N ILE A 9 -20.16 -24.14 30.11
CA ILE A 9 -19.63 -22.79 29.91
C ILE A 9 -19.94 -22.32 28.48
N GLU A 10 -20.20 -21.03 28.31
CA GLU A 10 -20.34 -20.46 26.97
C GLU A 10 -19.01 -20.47 26.23
N TYR A 11 -19.07 -20.63 24.91
CA TYR A 11 -17.88 -20.71 24.06
C TYR A 11 -16.95 -19.49 24.22
N ASP A 12 -17.49 -18.27 24.17
CA ASP A 12 -16.69 -17.03 24.31
C ASP A 12 -16.04 -16.92 25.71
N ASP A 13 -16.79 -17.28 26.76
CA ASP A 13 -16.27 -17.31 28.12
C ASP A 13 -15.10 -18.28 28.27
N LEU A 14 -15.17 -19.45 27.61
CA LEU A 14 -14.06 -20.41 27.62
C LEU A 14 -12.81 -19.83 26.95
N LEU A 15 -12.94 -19.15 25.82
CA LEU A 15 -11.80 -18.54 25.11
C LEU A 15 -11.14 -17.44 25.94
N VAL A 16 -11.95 -16.55 26.54
CA VAL A 16 -11.47 -15.49 27.42
C VAL A 16 -10.66 -16.09 28.58
N ARG A 17 -11.17 -17.17 29.18
CA ARG A 17 -10.50 -17.85 30.31
C ARG A 17 -9.23 -18.57 29.89
N LEU A 18 -9.20 -19.28 28.76
CA LEU A 18 -7.98 -19.94 28.30
C LEU A 18 -6.85 -18.92 28.01
N ALA A 19 -7.20 -17.78 27.42
CA ALA A 19 -6.26 -16.70 27.11
C ALA A 19 -5.82 -15.90 28.34
N ASP A 20 -6.54 -15.94 29.47
CA ASP A 20 -6.25 -15.18 30.68
C ASP A 20 -5.09 -15.83 31.48
N PRO A 21 -3.92 -15.18 31.62
CA PRO A 21 -2.77 -15.76 32.32
C PRO A 21 -2.99 -16.03 33.80
N ASP A 22 -3.96 -15.36 34.44
CA ASP A 22 -4.29 -15.57 35.85
C ASP A 22 -5.35 -16.69 36.04
N SER A 23 -5.91 -17.21 34.95
CA SER A 23 -6.83 -18.33 34.97
C SER A 23 -6.12 -19.67 35.22
N ASN A 24 -6.87 -20.65 35.73
CA ASN A 24 -6.39 -22.03 35.85
C ASN A 24 -6.45 -22.72 34.49
N LEU A 25 -5.34 -22.68 33.75
CA LEU A 25 -5.24 -23.25 32.40
C LEU A 25 -5.68 -24.72 32.36
N ASP A 26 -5.21 -25.55 33.29
CA ASP A 26 -5.56 -26.98 33.34
C ASP A 26 -7.07 -27.21 33.54
N HIS A 27 -7.72 -26.35 34.33
CA HIS A 27 -9.17 -26.42 34.53
C HIS A 27 -9.92 -26.11 33.23
N TYR A 28 -9.53 -25.05 32.53
CA TYR A 28 -10.21 -24.61 31.31
C TYR A 28 -9.87 -25.51 30.10
N LEU A 29 -8.68 -26.07 30.03
CA LEU A 29 -8.34 -27.12 29.06
C LEU A 29 -9.21 -28.37 29.22
N GLY A 30 -9.78 -28.62 30.41
CA GLY A 30 -10.75 -29.69 30.64
C GLY A 30 -12.07 -29.54 29.86
N TYR A 31 -12.36 -28.34 29.35
CA TYR A 31 -13.49 -28.06 28.45
C TYR A 31 -13.15 -28.30 26.98
N MET A 32 -11.89 -28.59 26.67
CA MET A 32 -11.44 -28.94 25.32
C MET A 32 -11.31 -30.46 25.20
N ILE A 33 -11.54 -30.97 23.99
CA ILE A 33 -11.25 -32.34 23.60
C ILE A 33 -10.14 -32.33 22.56
N GLU A 34 -9.20 -33.24 22.69
CA GLU A 34 -8.19 -33.46 21.66
C GLU A 34 -8.80 -34.29 20.53
N VAL A 35 -8.71 -33.76 19.32
CA VAL A 35 -9.20 -34.37 18.10
C VAL A 35 -8.00 -34.72 17.22
N SER A 36 -7.98 -35.95 16.73
CA SER A 36 -6.96 -36.39 15.78
C SER A 36 -7.38 -36.00 14.36
N VAL A 37 -6.68 -35.06 13.75
CA VAL A 37 -6.84 -34.72 12.33
C VAL A 37 -5.98 -35.69 11.50
N PRO A 38 -6.52 -36.34 10.45
CA PRO A 38 -5.70 -37.08 9.52
C PRO A 38 -4.61 -36.18 8.93
N ASP A 39 -3.37 -36.67 8.92
CA ASP A 39 -2.24 -36.05 8.21
C ASP A 39 -1.72 -34.69 8.76
N ARG A 40 -1.86 -34.41 10.06
CA ARG A 40 -1.21 -33.25 10.72
C ARG A 40 -0.53 -33.59 12.06
N MET A 41 0.47 -32.78 12.42
CA MET A 41 1.30 -32.89 13.64
C MET A 41 0.75 -32.24 14.90
N GLY A 42 0.03 -31.13 14.75
CA GLY A 42 -0.47 -30.40 15.91
C GLY A 42 -1.64 -31.14 16.57
N PRO A 43 -1.70 -31.22 17.92
CA PRO A 43 -2.91 -31.66 18.58
C PRO A 43 -4.02 -30.64 18.27
N GLU A 44 -5.16 -31.10 17.74
CA GLU A 44 -6.30 -30.22 17.52
C GLU A 44 -7.12 -30.20 18.81
N LEU A 45 -7.18 -29.06 19.49
CA LEU A 45 -8.14 -28.89 20.57
C LEU A 45 -9.43 -28.31 20.01
N GLN A 46 -10.54 -29.00 20.26
CA GLN A 46 -11.88 -28.49 19.97
C GLN A 46 -12.66 -28.32 21.26
N PRO A 47 -13.54 -27.31 21.37
CA PRO A 47 -14.46 -27.23 22.51
C PRO A 47 -15.30 -28.49 22.61
N ASN A 48 -15.45 -29.03 23.82
CA ASN A 48 -16.26 -30.21 24.05
C ASN A 48 -17.74 -29.85 23.88
N PRO A 49 -18.44 -30.36 22.85
CA PRO A 49 -19.84 -29.99 22.59
C PRO A 49 -20.82 -30.45 23.68
N SER A 50 -20.36 -31.29 24.61
CA SER A 50 -21.16 -31.70 25.78
C SER A 50 -20.99 -30.78 27.00
N LEU A 51 -19.98 -29.91 27.00
CA LEU A 51 -19.64 -29.02 28.11
C LEU A 51 -19.56 -27.54 27.72
N VAL A 52 -19.62 -27.24 26.41
CA VAL A 52 -19.50 -25.90 25.87
C VAL A 52 -20.73 -25.61 25.02
N THR A 53 -21.43 -24.53 25.36
CA THR A 53 -22.64 -24.06 24.67
C THR A 53 -22.30 -22.99 23.64
N ASP A 54 -23.24 -22.74 22.72
CA ASP A 54 -23.14 -21.71 21.66
C ASP A 54 -21.88 -21.80 20.80
N ILE A 55 -21.39 -23.02 20.57
CA ILE A 55 -20.29 -23.29 19.63
C ILE A 55 -20.76 -22.91 18.20
N PRO A 56 -20.06 -22.03 17.48
CA PRO A 56 -20.44 -21.61 16.13
C PRO A 56 -20.56 -22.80 15.13
N PRO A 57 -21.46 -22.73 14.13
CA PRO A 57 -21.58 -23.76 13.09
C PRO A 57 -20.27 -23.93 12.32
N ARG A 58 -19.85 -25.17 12.08
CA ARG A 58 -18.62 -25.48 11.33
C ARG A 58 -18.73 -25.02 9.87
N ILE A 59 -17.85 -24.12 9.45
CA ILE A 59 -17.47 -23.95 8.04
C ILE A 59 -16.58 -25.16 7.69
N GLU A 60 -16.86 -25.88 6.59
CA GLU A 60 -16.03 -27.00 6.14
C GLU A 60 -14.58 -26.54 5.91
N GLY A 61 -13.67 -26.93 6.81
CA GLY A 61 -12.22 -26.74 6.68
C GLY A 61 -11.56 -25.91 7.79
N GLY A 62 -11.08 -26.58 8.87
CA GLY A 62 -9.82 -26.19 9.49
C GLY A 62 -9.80 -25.24 10.71
N VAL A 63 -10.79 -25.23 11.61
CA VAL A 63 -10.83 -24.25 12.72
C VAL A 63 -10.08 -24.65 14.01
N GLY A 64 -9.80 -25.93 14.31
CA GLY A 64 -9.31 -26.28 15.67
C GLY A 64 -7.84 -25.97 15.99
N MET A 65 -6.92 -26.03 15.01
CA MET A 65 -5.48 -25.78 15.26
C MET A 65 -5.16 -24.29 15.36
N GLY A 66 -5.82 -23.45 14.56
CA GLY A 66 -5.67 -22.00 14.61
C GLY A 66 -6.14 -21.42 15.94
N LEU A 67 -7.25 -21.94 16.48
CA LEU A 67 -7.80 -21.47 17.75
C LEU A 67 -6.88 -21.77 18.94
N ALA A 68 -6.42 -23.01 19.08
CA ALA A 68 -5.57 -23.41 20.21
C ALA A 68 -4.21 -22.68 20.21
N ASN A 69 -3.58 -22.54 19.04
CA ASN A 69 -2.37 -21.74 18.86
C ASN A 69 -2.64 -20.26 19.19
N ALA A 70 -3.71 -19.66 18.65
CA ALA A 70 -4.04 -18.25 18.90
C ALA A 70 -4.29 -17.95 20.39
N VAL A 71 -4.99 -18.85 21.09
CA VAL A 71 -5.29 -18.72 22.52
C VAL A 71 -4.00 -18.80 23.37
N MET A 72 -3.15 -19.80 23.12
CA MET A 72 -1.91 -19.97 23.87
C MET A 72 -0.90 -18.85 23.60
N ARG A 73 -0.79 -18.43 22.35
CA ARG A 73 0.01 -17.26 21.94
C ARG A 73 -0.48 -15.99 22.62
N THR A 74 -1.80 -15.76 22.67
CA THR A 74 -2.40 -14.64 23.40
C THR A 74 -2.07 -14.66 24.89
N ARG A 75 -2.15 -15.83 25.53
CA ARG A 75 -1.79 -16.01 26.95
C ARG A 75 -0.32 -15.64 27.20
N ARG A 76 0.61 -16.11 26.36
CA ARG A 76 2.04 -15.79 26.46
C ARG A 76 2.34 -14.32 26.22
N HIS A 77 1.67 -13.70 25.26
CA HIS A 77 1.79 -12.25 25.02
C HIS A 77 1.35 -11.46 26.24
N ARG A 78 0.26 -11.87 26.93
CA ARG A 78 -0.17 -11.23 28.18
C ARG A 78 0.87 -11.40 29.30
N LEU A 79 1.48 -12.59 29.45
CA LEU A 79 2.58 -12.83 30.40
C LEU A 79 3.81 -11.97 30.10
N TYR A 80 4.21 -11.90 28.83
CA TYR A 80 5.33 -11.06 28.37
C TYR A 80 5.07 -9.58 28.69
N ARG A 81 3.92 -9.04 28.27
CA ARG A 81 3.52 -7.65 28.53
C ARG A 81 3.49 -7.36 30.02
N ARG A 82 2.94 -8.26 30.84
CA ARG A 82 2.92 -8.18 32.31
C ARG A 82 4.32 -8.18 32.93
N ARG A 83 5.31 -8.79 32.28
CA ARG A 83 6.70 -8.72 32.74
C ARG A 83 7.34 -7.39 32.38
N ILE A 84 7.19 -6.95 31.13
CA ILE A 84 7.74 -5.66 30.66
C ILE A 84 7.18 -4.50 31.48
N SER A 85 5.88 -4.52 31.69
CA SER A 85 5.16 -3.56 32.50
C SER A 85 5.67 -3.39 33.92
N ASN A 86 6.08 -4.49 34.55
CA ASN A 86 6.56 -4.49 35.92
C ASN A 86 8.01 -3.98 36.02
N GLY A 87 8.49 -3.26 35.00
CA GLY A 87 9.80 -2.63 34.96
C GLY A 87 10.93 -3.58 34.59
N TRP A 88 10.71 -4.54 33.69
CA TRP A 88 11.76 -5.47 33.25
C TRP A 88 12.97 -4.72 32.67
N ARG A 89 14.15 -4.94 33.25
CA ARG A 89 15.44 -4.35 32.82
C ARG A 89 16.40 -5.35 32.19
N GLY A 90 16.03 -6.63 32.11
CA GLY A 90 16.84 -7.66 31.47
C GLY A 90 16.71 -7.64 29.94
N HIS A 91 17.40 -8.57 29.29
CA HIS A 91 17.27 -8.75 27.84
C HIS A 91 15.84 -9.13 27.46
N ARG A 92 15.41 -8.61 26.30
CA ARG A 92 14.21 -9.08 25.60
C ARG A 92 14.61 -10.08 24.54
N ILE A 93 13.77 -11.08 24.38
CA ILE A 93 14.03 -12.22 23.54
C ILE A 93 12.79 -12.44 22.68
N VAL A 94 12.99 -12.80 21.43
CA VAL A 94 11.92 -13.29 20.56
C VAL A 94 12.11 -14.78 20.39
N SER A 95 11.04 -15.56 20.51
CA SER A 95 11.02 -16.96 20.10
C SER A 95 10.10 -17.14 18.89
N GLU A 96 10.57 -17.93 17.94
CA GLU A 96 9.80 -18.44 16.81
C GLU A 96 9.99 -19.94 16.72
N GLY A 97 8.93 -20.69 16.43
CA GLY A 97 9.09 -22.12 16.24
C GLY A 97 7.89 -23.01 16.43
N ASP A 98 8.16 -24.31 16.29
CA ASP A 98 7.15 -25.36 16.26
C ASP A 98 6.63 -25.79 17.65
N SER A 99 6.02 -26.97 17.72
CA SER A 99 5.40 -27.51 18.92
C SER A 99 6.37 -27.81 20.08
N TRP A 100 7.69 -27.74 19.87
CA TRP A 100 8.67 -27.74 20.96
C TRP A 100 8.76 -26.42 21.69
N PHE A 101 8.35 -25.33 21.02
CA PHE A 101 8.28 -23.99 21.57
C PHE A 101 6.85 -23.56 21.88
N GLN A 102 5.82 -24.11 21.22
CA GLN A 102 4.41 -23.92 21.61
C GLN A 102 3.61 -25.22 21.51
N TYR A 103 3.47 -25.94 22.62
CA TYR A 103 2.55 -27.05 22.70
C TYR A 103 1.16 -26.56 23.15
N PRO A 104 0.09 -26.72 22.34
CA PRO A 104 -1.13 -25.97 22.56
C PRO A 104 -2.08 -26.70 23.53
N THR A 105 -1.55 -27.37 24.56
CA THR A 105 -2.32 -28.11 25.58
C THR A 105 -1.71 -27.94 26.99
N SER A 106 -1.86 -28.92 27.90
CA SER A 106 -1.36 -28.88 29.27
C SER A 106 0.13 -29.21 29.42
N LEU A 107 0.80 -29.61 28.34
CA LEU A 107 2.23 -29.88 28.35
C LEU A 107 3.01 -28.56 28.36
N LEU A 108 3.74 -28.31 29.45
CA LEU A 108 4.69 -27.21 29.52
C LEU A 108 5.88 -27.48 28.59
N ASP A 109 6.12 -26.55 27.68
CA ASP A 109 7.21 -26.65 26.71
C ASP A 109 8.43 -25.80 27.10
N ILE A 110 9.40 -25.72 26.19
CA ILE A 110 10.67 -25.01 26.42
C ILE A 110 10.43 -23.54 26.74
N ILE A 111 9.53 -22.87 26.01
CA ILE A 111 9.29 -21.45 26.17
C ILE A 111 8.55 -21.17 27.46
N ASP A 112 7.59 -22.01 27.86
CA ASP A 112 6.93 -21.87 29.17
C ASP A 112 7.95 -21.90 30.32
N HIS A 113 8.95 -22.77 30.22
CA HIS A 113 10.03 -22.86 31.20
C HIS A 113 11.03 -21.71 31.15
N LEU A 114 11.25 -21.06 29.99
CA LEU A 114 12.12 -19.89 29.87
C LEU A 114 11.42 -18.58 30.24
N MET A 115 10.12 -18.50 30.00
CA MET A 115 9.27 -17.37 30.40
C MET A 115 9.09 -17.27 31.92
N VAL A 116 9.63 -18.20 32.70
CA VAL A 116 9.72 -18.05 34.16
C VAL A 116 10.68 -16.94 34.55
N ASP A 117 11.80 -16.78 33.85
CA ASP A 117 12.89 -15.88 34.24
C ASP A 117 13.41 -14.98 33.10
N HIS A 118 12.87 -15.10 31.89
CA HIS A 118 13.18 -14.22 30.76
C HIS A 118 11.94 -13.49 30.26
N ALA A 119 12.13 -12.32 29.64
CA ALA A 119 11.06 -11.67 28.89
C ALA A 119 11.13 -12.15 27.43
N ILE A 120 10.27 -13.10 27.09
CA ILE A 120 10.19 -13.69 25.75
C ILE A 120 8.86 -13.31 25.10
N LEU A 121 8.95 -12.67 23.94
CA LEU A 121 7.82 -12.52 23.03
C LEU A 121 7.78 -13.76 22.13
N SER A 122 6.75 -14.58 22.33
CA SER A 122 6.56 -15.87 21.65
C SER A 122 5.71 -15.68 20.38
N LEU A 123 6.29 -16.03 19.23
CA LEU A 123 5.64 -16.08 17.92
C LEU A 123 5.24 -17.50 17.51
N ASP A 124 5.88 -18.46 18.17
CA ASP A 124 5.74 -19.90 18.08
C ASP A 124 4.31 -20.40 17.76
N ALA A 125 4.22 -21.42 16.90
CA ALA A 125 2.99 -22.11 16.56
C ALA A 125 3.22 -23.63 16.35
N ALA A 126 2.37 -24.43 16.99
CA ALA A 126 2.40 -25.87 16.84
C ALA A 126 2.08 -26.28 15.41
N GLY A 127 2.92 -27.11 14.82
CA GLY A 127 2.74 -27.64 13.46
C GLY A 127 3.49 -26.88 12.36
N ASP A 128 4.10 -25.74 12.67
CA ASP A 128 4.82 -24.95 11.67
C ASP A 128 6.08 -25.66 11.17
N ARG A 129 6.23 -25.70 9.85
CA ARG A 129 7.46 -26.12 9.17
C ARG A 129 8.38 -24.91 9.00
N LEU A 130 9.65 -25.16 8.67
CA LEU A 130 10.58 -24.05 8.38
C LEU A 130 10.07 -23.14 7.26
N VAL A 131 9.36 -23.70 6.28
CA VAL A 131 8.74 -22.88 5.22
C VAL A 131 7.62 -22.00 5.74
N ASP A 132 6.80 -22.50 6.66
CA ASP A 132 5.68 -21.76 7.20
C ASP A 132 6.21 -20.56 8.04
N ILE A 133 7.25 -20.79 8.86
CA ILE A 133 7.98 -19.72 9.58
C ILE A 133 8.59 -18.67 8.64
N LEU A 134 9.12 -19.11 7.50
CA LEU A 134 9.67 -18.20 6.49
C LEU A 134 8.60 -17.43 5.73
N ASP A 135 7.40 -17.96 5.61
CA ASP A 135 6.26 -17.34 4.93
C ASP A 135 5.52 -16.36 5.87
N GLN A 136 5.48 -16.64 7.17
CA GLN A 136 4.96 -15.76 8.24
C GLN A 136 5.80 -14.50 8.45
N ARG A 137 7.11 -14.62 8.23
CA ARG A 137 8.10 -13.53 8.15
C ARG A 137 8.19 -12.59 9.37
N GLU A 138 7.57 -12.95 10.48
CA GLU A 138 7.42 -12.08 11.65
C GLU A 138 8.67 -11.95 12.54
N ILE A 139 9.71 -12.74 12.30
CA ILE A 139 10.95 -12.74 13.09
C ILE A 139 11.63 -11.37 13.10
N LEU A 140 11.97 -10.83 11.93
CA LEU A 140 12.77 -9.59 11.83
C LEU A 140 12.05 -8.40 12.46
N LEU A 141 10.72 -8.41 12.32
CA LEU A 141 9.81 -7.43 12.88
C LEU A 141 9.96 -7.37 14.40
N ASN A 142 9.70 -8.50 15.05
CA ASN A 142 9.70 -8.63 16.49
C ASN A 142 11.11 -8.52 17.11
N LEU A 143 12.16 -8.78 16.34
CA LEU A 143 13.53 -8.52 16.79
C LEU A 143 13.82 -7.02 16.90
N LYS A 144 13.47 -6.27 15.85
CA LYS A 144 13.69 -4.82 15.76
C LYS A 144 12.92 -4.06 16.82
N ALA A 145 11.66 -4.41 16.87
CA ALA A 145 10.68 -4.10 17.86
C ALA A 145 11.21 -4.05 19.29
N GLU A 146 11.38 -5.25 19.83
CA GLU A 146 11.63 -5.50 21.22
C GLU A 146 13.07 -5.12 21.58
N ARG A 147 13.85 -4.57 20.64
CA ARG A 147 15.32 -4.53 20.74
C ARG A 147 15.84 -5.88 21.19
N ALA A 148 15.30 -6.93 20.60
CA ALA A 148 15.58 -8.26 21.07
C ALA A 148 17.09 -8.45 21.06
N SER A 149 17.62 -8.94 22.17
CA SER A 149 19.04 -9.28 22.27
C SER A 149 19.30 -10.68 21.73
N ALA A 150 18.24 -11.49 21.65
CA ALA A 150 18.29 -12.82 21.07
C ALA A 150 17.02 -13.22 20.31
N LEU A 151 17.23 -14.07 19.31
CA LEU A 151 16.23 -14.89 18.63
C LEU A 151 16.40 -16.33 19.11
N LEU A 152 15.33 -16.98 19.57
CA LEU A 152 15.27 -18.43 19.74
C LEU A 152 14.50 -19.00 18.56
N LEU A 153 15.02 -20.05 17.91
CA LEU A 153 14.36 -20.68 16.76
C LEU A 153 14.26 -22.20 16.92
N SER A 154 13.03 -22.73 16.87
CA SER A 154 12.71 -24.17 16.76
C SER A 154 12.04 -24.46 15.41
N ALA A 155 12.72 -25.11 14.46
CA ALA A 155 12.10 -25.44 13.18
C ALA A 155 12.65 -26.74 12.58
N GLY A 156 11.91 -27.36 11.66
CA GLY A 156 12.33 -28.57 10.97
C GLY A 156 11.80 -29.89 11.53
N GLY A 157 11.14 -29.89 12.70
CA GLY A 157 10.51 -31.10 13.25
C GLY A 157 9.37 -31.55 12.34
N ASN A 158 8.44 -30.65 12.06
CA ASN A 158 7.32 -30.92 11.16
C ASN A 158 7.78 -31.26 9.73
N ASP A 159 8.84 -30.60 9.23
CA ASP A 159 9.42 -30.93 7.91
C ASP A 159 9.97 -32.36 7.83
N LEU A 160 10.39 -32.95 8.95
CA LEU A 160 10.92 -34.32 8.99
C LEU A 160 9.83 -35.38 9.16
N PHE A 161 8.82 -35.08 9.96
CA PHE A 161 7.93 -36.12 10.47
C PHE A 161 6.48 -36.00 9.94
N ASP A 162 6.03 -34.83 9.46
CA ASP A 162 4.60 -34.58 9.20
C ASP A 162 4.12 -35.29 7.94
N ASN A 163 2.82 -35.55 7.80
CA ASN A 163 2.25 -36.07 6.53
C ASN A 163 2.92 -37.37 6.01
N GLY A 164 3.45 -38.20 6.93
CA GLY A 164 4.19 -39.42 6.61
C GLY A 164 5.55 -39.19 5.94
N GLN A 165 6.07 -37.95 6.00
CA GLN A 165 7.30 -37.52 5.35
C GLN A 165 8.51 -38.34 5.79
N LEU A 166 8.56 -38.79 7.05
CA LEU A 166 9.65 -39.62 7.55
C LEU A 166 9.85 -40.89 6.70
N GLY A 167 8.76 -41.54 6.28
CA GLY A 167 8.81 -42.71 5.38
C GLY A 167 9.29 -42.38 3.97
N ARG A 168 9.14 -41.14 3.51
CA ARG A 168 9.59 -40.65 2.19
C ARG A 168 11.07 -40.25 2.20
N LEU A 169 11.62 -39.92 3.38
CA LEU A 169 13.01 -39.51 3.56
C LEU A 169 13.99 -40.67 3.71
N VAL A 170 13.48 -41.91 3.85
CA VAL A 170 14.30 -43.12 4.00
C VAL A 170 14.39 -43.89 2.69
N GLU A 171 15.56 -44.51 2.48
CA GLU A 171 15.82 -45.36 1.32
C GLU A 171 14.93 -46.61 1.34
N ALA A 172 14.79 -47.28 0.19
CA ALA A 172 13.99 -48.49 0.08
C ALA A 172 14.55 -49.59 1.02
N PRO A 173 13.74 -50.13 1.95
CA PRO A 173 14.21 -51.17 2.86
C PRO A 173 14.59 -52.45 2.12
N PHE A 174 15.67 -53.08 2.58
CA PHE A 174 16.13 -54.38 2.09
C PHE A 174 16.39 -55.33 3.27
N PRO A 175 16.36 -56.66 3.06
CA PRO A 175 16.60 -57.62 4.12
C PRO A 175 17.93 -57.38 4.85
N GLY A 176 17.87 -57.20 6.17
CA GLY A 176 19.04 -56.94 7.02
C GLY A 176 19.56 -55.50 7.00
N ALA A 177 18.82 -54.55 6.42
CA ALA A 177 19.22 -53.15 6.44
C ALA A 177 19.34 -52.60 7.86
N THR A 178 20.43 -51.90 8.15
CA THR A 178 20.61 -51.14 9.39
C THR A 178 20.00 -49.75 9.26
N GLY A 179 19.76 -49.06 10.38
CA GLY A 179 19.24 -47.70 10.35
C GLY A 179 20.11 -46.74 9.53
N GLU A 180 21.44 -46.90 9.58
CA GLU A 180 22.38 -46.09 8.79
C GLU A 180 22.24 -46.35 7.29
N ALA A 181 22.06 -47.61 6.88
CA ALA A 181 21.92 -47.98 5.47
C ALA A 181 20.62 -47.46 4.83
N LEU A 182 19.62 -47.13 5.65
CA LEU A 182 18.34 -46.58 5.19
C LEU A 182 18.31 -45.06 5.15
N VAL A 183 19.40 -44.39 5.54
CA VAL A 183 19.50 -42.93 5.58
C VAL A 183 20.64 -42.46 4.68
N GLY A 184 20.29 -42.07 3.46
CA GLY A 184 21.27 -41.80 2.40
C GLY A 184 20.95 -40.54 1.59
N PRO A 185 21.19 -40.57 0.26
CA PRO A 185 21.05 -39.42 -0.63
C PRO A 185 19.70 -38.70 -0.59
N VAL A 186 18.59 -39.43 -0.34
CA VAL A 186 17.26 -38.82 -0.25
C VAL A 186 17.21 -37.80 0.89
N LEU A 187 17.65 -38.20 2.09
CA LEU A 187 17.73 -37.28 3.22
C LEU A 187 18.78 -36.18 2.96
N ASP A 188 19.95 -36.51 2.42
CA ASP A 188 21.02 -35.52 2.21
C ASP A 188 20.57 -34.39 1.25
N THR A 189 19.77 -34.73 0.24
CA THR A 189 19.15 -33.75 -0.67
C THR A 189 18.14 -32.87 0.06
N PHE A 190 17.29 -33.48 0.88
CA PHE A 190 16.32 -32.76 1.72
C PHE A 190 17.01 -31.80 2.69
N LEU A 191 18.03 -32.27 3.42
CA LEU A 191 18.81 -31.46 4.36
C LEU A 191 19.57 -30.34 3.65
N SER A 192 20.06 -30.55 2.44
CA SER A 192 20.73 -29.49 1.66
C SER A 192 19.77 -28.34 1.36
N ARG A 193 18.51 -28.64 1.03
CA ARG A 193 17.45 -27.62 0.81
C ARG A 193 17.08 -26.91 2.11
N MET A 194 16.91 -27.66 3.19
CA MET A 194 16.67 -27.10 4.53
C MET A 194 17.81 -26.18 4.97
N SER A 195 19.06 -26.60 4.76
CA SER A 195 20.25 -25.82 5.08
C SER A 195 20.31 -24.50 4.32
N ALA A 196 19.89 -24.48 3.05
CA ALA A 196 19.86 -23.25 2.26
C ALA A 196 18.84 -22.25 2.83
N ARG A 197 17.65 -22.73 3.20
CA ARG A 197 16.57 -21.92 3.79
C ARG A 197 16.95 -21.35 5.16
N TYR A 198 17.51 -22.19 6.04
CA TYR A 198 18.07 -21.72 7.31
C TYR A 198 19.16 -20.67 7.10
N LEU A 199 20.07 -20.90 6.16
CA LEU A 199 21.17 -19.97 5.89
C LEU A 199 20.65 -18.61 5.39
N GLU A 200 19.62 -18.60 4.55
CA GLU A 200 18.95 -17.39 4.09
C GLU A 200 18.32 -16.62 5.24
N LEU A 201 17.56 -17.28 6.11
CA LEU A 201 16.98 -16.68 7.31
C LEU A 201 18.07 -16.05 8.20
N PHE A 202 19.11 -16.81 8.52
CA PHE A 202 20.17 -16.33 9.40
C PHE A 202 20.93 -15.15 8.79
N ARG A 203 21.14 -15.16 7.47
CA ARG A 203 21.76 -14.01 6.77
C ARG A 203 20.86 -12.78 6.81
N SER A 204 19.55 -12.97 6.65
CA SER A 204 18.58 -11.89 6.75
C SER A 204 18.61 -11.26 8.16
N VAL A 205 18.49 -12.09 9.19
CA VAL A 205 18.56 -11.65 10.60
C VAL A 205 19.91 -11.01 10.92
N HIS A 206 21.02 -11.62 10.51
CA HIS A 206 22.35 -11.10 10.83
C HIS A 206 22.69 -9.80 10.11
N ARG A 207 22.21 -9.62 8.86
CA ARG A 207 22.38 -8.38 8.11
C ARG A 207 21.59 -7.23 8.75
N ALA A 208 20.35 -7.49 9.13
CA ALA A 208 19.48 -6.50 9.75
C ALA A 208 19.88 -6.21 11.20
N PHE A 209 20.28 -7.23 11.95
CA PHE A 209 20.58 -7.16 13.39
C PHE A 209 21.90 -7.88 13.72
N PRO A 210 23.06 -7.29 13.37
CA PRO A 210 24.36 -7.96 13.53
C PRO A 210 24.73 -8.26 15.00
N ASN A 211 24.05 -7.63 15.95
CA ASN A 211 24.26 -7.82 17.38
C ASN A 211 23.35 -8.87 18.02
N VAL A 212 22.25 -9.26 17.36
CA VAL A 212 21.29 -10.25 17.85
C VAL A 212 21.94 -11.61 17.93
N LEU A 213 21.78 -12.28 19.07
CA LEU A 213 22.20 -13.66 19.27
C LEU A 213 21.10 -14.61 18.78
N ILE A 214 21.39 -15.44 17.79
CA ILE A 214 20.45 -16.45 17.26
C ILE A 214 20.77 -17.80 17.92
N LEU A 215 19.84 -18.35 18.68
CA LEU A 215 19.93 -19.69 19.27
C LEU A 215 18.98 -20.62 18.52
N ILE A 216 19.54 -21.62 17.85
CA ILE A 216 18.80 -22.66 17.15
C ILE A 216 19.04 -23.99 17.84
N HIS A 217 18.14 -24.97 17.69
CA HIS A 217 18.37 -26.32 18.17
C HIS A 217 17.92 -27.37 17.15
N GLY A 218 18.39 -28.59 17.32
CA GLY A 218 17.75 -29.76 16.71
C GLY A 218 17.07 -30.61 17.77
N TYR A 219 16.55 -31.76 17.35
CA TYR A 219 15.69 -32.61 18.19
C TYR A 219 16.47 -33.75 18.84
N GLY A 220 15.97 -34.19 20.00
CA GLY A 220 16.42 -35.40 20.70
C GLY A 220 15.91 -36.68 20.02
N PRO A 221 16.42 -37.86 20.38
CA PRO A 221 16.11 -39.13 19.72
C PRO A 221 14.65 -39.58 19.99
N ALA A 222 13.73 -39.09 19.17
CA ALA A 222 12.30 -39.39 19.20
C ALA A 222 12.03 -40.90 19.07
N PHE A 223 10.95 -41.39 19.71
CA PHE A 223 10.68 -42.82 19.83
C PHE A 223 9.44 -43.24 19.04
N PRO A 224 9.52 -44.25 18.16
CA PRO A 224 8.34 -44.84 17.53
C PRO A 224 7.42 -45.46 18.58
N ARG A 225 6.12 -45.17 18.49
CA ARG A 225 5.05 -45.77 19.32
C ARG A 225 3.85 -46.25 18.47
N GLY A 226 4.08 -46.53 17.18
CA GLY A 226 3.01 -46.95 16.26
C GLY A 226 2.02 -45.84 15.90
N GLY A 227 2.40 -44.59 16.20
CA GLY A 227 1.63 -43.38 15.92
C GLY A 227 1.81 -42.89 14.48
N ALA A 228 1.22 -41.74 14.19
CA ALA A 228 1.12 -41.20 12.84
C ALA A 228 2.44 -40.61 12.31
N TRP A 229 3.41 -40.31 13.17
CA TRP A 229 4.58 -39.50 12.81
C TRP A 229 5.83 -40.33 12.55
N ILE A 230 6.04 -41.38 13.34
CA ILE A 230 7.20 -42.26 13.20
C ILE A 230 6.76 -43.69 12.86
N GLY A 231 5.97 -44.30 13.74
CA GLY A 231 5.70 -45.73 13.67
C GLY A 231 4.98 -46.15 12.38
N ARG A 232 3.85 -45.52 12.05
CA ARG A 232 3.07 -45.84 10.84
C ARG A 232 3.82 -45.50 9.54
N PRO A 233 4.44 -44.32 9.37
CA PRO A 233 5.15 -43.99 8.13
C PRO A 233 6.31 -44.95 7.83
N LEU A 234 7.12 -45.30 8.83
CA LEU A 234 8.23 -46.25 8.64
C LEU A 234 7.72 -47.67 8.38
N SER A 235 6.68 -48.10 9.08
CA SER A 235 6.05 -49.41 8.85
C SER A 235 5.45 -49.51 7.45
N ALA A 236 4.76 -48.47 6.98
CA ALA A 236 4.19 -48.38 5.64
C ALA A 236 5.28 -48.43 4.54
N ARG A 237 6.48 -47.92 4.85
CA ARG A 237 7.65 -47.99 3.97
C ARG A 237 8.34 -49.36 3.98
N GLY A 238 7.98 -50.24 4.90
CA GLY A 238 8.54 -51.58 5.06
C GLY A 238 9.75 -51.64 6.01
N VAL A 239 9.96 -50.63 6.86
CA VAL A 239 11.06 -50.61 7.85
C VAL A 239 10.68 -51.46 9.07
N PRO A 240 11.45 -52.50 9.43
CA PRO A 240 11.17 -53.34 10.60
C PRO A 240 11.18 -52.55 11.90
N ALA A 241 10.29 -52.88 12.84
CA ALA A 241 10.08 -52.13 14.09
C ALA A 241 11.36 -52.00 14.93
N GLU A 242 12.20 -53.04 14.95
CA GLU A 242 13.49 -53.08 15.64
C GLU A 242 14.54 -52.12 15.03
N VAL A 243 14.36 -51.69 13.77
CA VAL A 243 15.27 -50.78 13.05
C VAL A 243 14.78 -49.33 13.08
N GLN A 244 13.48 -49.10 13.32
CA GLN A 244 12.85 -47.77 13.21
C GLN A 244 13.50 -46.70 14.09
N HIS A 245 13.81 -47.03 15.35
CA HIS A 245 14.43 -46.06 16.26
C HIS A 245 15.86 -45.68 15.82
N ASP A 246 16.63 -46.64 15.28
CA ASP A 246 17.97 -46.36 14.77
C ASP A 246 17.93 -45.47 13.52
N VAL A 247 16.94 -45.64 12.65
CA VAL A 247 16.66 -44.73 11.52
C VAL A 247 16.39 -43.31 12.03
N VAL A 248 15.48 -43.15 13.00
CA VAL A 248 15.15 -41.83 13.58
C VAL A 248 16.39 -41.16 14.18
N LYS A 249 17.17 -41.89 14.98
CA LYS A 249 18.42 -41.38 15.57
C LYS A 249 19.40 -40.91 14.50
N THR A 250 19.49 -41.65 13.40
CA THR A 250 20.40 -41.33 12.28
C THR A 250 19.96 -40.08 11.54
N ILE A 251 18.66 -39.95 11.22
CA ILE A 251 18.07 -38.77 10.60
C ILE A 251 18.30 -37.54 11.48
N LEU A 252 17.94 -37.61 12.75
CA LEU A 252 18.07 -36.50 13.68
C LEU A 252 19.53 -36.12 13.96
N ARG A 253 20.45 -37.08 13.98
CA ARG A 253 21.89 -36.80 14.05
C ARG A 253 22.37 -36.01 12.84
N LYS A 254 21.98 -36.40 11.62
CA LYS A 254 22.33 -35.66 10.39
C LYS A 254 21.70 -34.25 10.38
N PHE A 255 20.45 -34.13 10.81
CA PHE A 255 19.76 -32.84 10.95
C PHE A 255 20.47 -31.91 11.96
N ASN A 256 20.77 -32.41 13.16
CA ASN A 256 21.55 -31.66 14.15
C ASN A 256 22.95 -31.29 13.63
N GLY A 257 23.60 -32.19 12.88
CA GLY A 257 24.91 -31.93 12.27
C GLY A 257 24.89 -30.81 11.22
N MET A 258 23.81 -30.71 10.45
CA MET A 258 23.56 -29.62 9.51
C MET A 258 23.46 -28.27 10.26
N LEU A 259 22.63 -28.20 11.30
CA LEU A 259 22.47 -26.98 12.12
C LEU A 259 23.78 -26.56 12.80
N ALA A 260 24.51 -27.53 13.38
CA ALA A 260 25.82 -27.29 13.97
C ALA A 260 26.83 -26.76 12.94
N THR A 261 26.73 -27.20 11.69
CA THR A 261 27.59 -26.71 10.59
C THR A 261 27.26 -25.26 10.23
N LEU A 262 25.98 -24.89 10.18
CA LEU A 262 25.57 -23.50 9.98
C LEU A 262 26.07 -22.59 11.10
N ALA A 263 25.93 -23.00 12.36
CA ALA A 263 26.38 -22.22 13.53
C ALA A 263 27.91 -21.99 13.59
N ARG A 264 28.71 -22.86 12.95
CA ARG A 264 30.17 -22.70 12.87
C ARG A 264 30.64 -21.72 11.79
N ARG A 265 29.73 -21.18 10.97
CA ARG A 265 30.10 -20.27 9.89
C ARG A 265 30.60 -18.94 10.45
N SER A 266 31.79 -18.54 10.03
CA SER A 266 32.44 -17.31 10.50
C SER A 266 31.70 -16.03 10.12
N GLU A 267 30.84 -16.09 9.09
CA GLU A 267 30.05 -14.94 8.61
C GLU A 267 29.07 -14.39 9.66
N PHE A 268 28.76 -15.16 10.70
CA PHE A 268 27.88 -14.73 11.78
C PHE A 268 28.62 -14.18 13.00
N HIS A 269 29.96 -14.09 12.96
CA HIS A 269 30.78 -13.52 14.04
C HIS A 269 30.47 -14.08 15.45
N GLY A 270 30.14 -15.38 15.53
CA GLY A 270 29.78 -16.06 16.79
C GLY A 270 28.37 -15.76 17.31
N LYS A 271 27.53 -15.07 16.52
CA LYS A 271 26.15 -14.71 16.86
C LYS A 271 25.13 -15.79 16.53
N LEU A 272 25.49 -16.82 15.75
CA LEU A 272 24.64 -17.99 15.53
C LEU A 272 25.12 -19.15 16.39
N VAL A 273 24.25 -19.70 17.23
CA VAL A 273 24.58 -20.73 18.22
C VAL A 273 23.62 -21.90 18.07
N HIS A 274 24.19 -23.10 17.87
CA HIS A 274 23.43 -24.34 17.92
C HIS A 274 23.43 -24.90 19.35
N ILE A 275 22.23 -25.10 19.89
CA ILE A 275 21.96 -25.75 21.18
C ILE A 275 21.75 -27.23 20.91
N ASP A 276 22.70 -28.04 21.40
CA ASP A 276 22.64 -29.48 21.28
C ASP A 276 21.72 -30.09 22.34
N LEU A 277 20.58 -30.62 21.88
CA LEU A 277 19.59 -31.32 22.70
C LEU A 277 19.64 -32.84 22.54
N THR A 278 20.58 -33.40 21.78
CA THR A 278 20.64 -34.84 21.45
C THR A 278 20.81 -35.74 22.68
N GLY A 279 21.30 -35.19 23.80
CA GLY A 279 21.41 -35.87 25.10
C GLY A 279 20.15 -35.80 25.99
N ILE A 280 19.03 -35.27 25.49
CA ILE A 280 17.75 -35.16 26.19
C ILE A 280 16.72 -36.06 25.48
N GLY A 281 15.81 -36.68 26.24
CA GLY A 281 14.82 -37.60 25.65
C GLY A 281 15.41 -38.96 25.27
N THR A 282 16.40 -39.48 26.02
CA THR A 282 17.13 -40.70 25.61
C THR A 282 16.40 -42.01 25.90
N ARG A 283 15.23 -41.98 26.56
CA ARG A 283 14.44 -43.16 26.92
C ARG A 283 12.98 -42.97 26.49
N PRO A 284 12.24 -44.05 26.19
CA PRO A 284 10.83 -43.93 25.78
C PRO A 284 9.96 -43.13 26.75
N GLY A 285 10.14 -43.30 28.07
CA GLY A 285 9.35 -42.59 29.09
C GLY A 285 9.69 -41.10 29.26
N ASP A 286 10.73 -40.61 28.58
CA ASP A 286 11.09 -39.19 28.59
C ASP A 286 10.20 -38.36 27.63
N TRP A 287 9.35 -39.03 26.83
CA TRP A 287 8.50 -38.42 25.81
C TRP A 287 7.03 -38.47 26.20
N HIS A 288 6.32 -37.38 25.92
CA HIS A 288 4.87 -37.31 26.04
C HIS A 288 4.21 -38.21 24.99
N ASP A 289 4.60 -38.06 23.72
CA ASP A 289 4.15 -38.85 22.58
C ASP A 289 5.34 -39.37 21.73
N GLU A 290 5.21 -39.57 20.41
CA GLU A 290 6.34 -40.05 19.59
C GLU A 290 7.46 -39.01 19.43
N ILE A 291 7.14 -37.70 19.49
CA ILE A 291 8.03 -36.61 19.05
C ILE A 291 8.10 -35.40 19.98
N HIS A 292 7.27 -35.35 21.04
CA HIS A 292 7.28 -34.27 22.04
C HIS A 292 7.83 -34.78 23.37
N LEU A 293 8.77 -34.02 23.96
CA LEU A 293 9.32 -34.30 25.28
C LEU A 293 8.22 -34.16 26.35
N ASN A 294 8.33 -34.91 27.44
CA ASN A 294 7.53 -34.58 28.62
C ASN A 294 8.04 -33.30 29.29
N ALA A 295 7.21 -32.66 30.12
CA ALA A 295 7.53 -31.38 30.77
C ALA A 295 8.88 -31.38 31.52
N ALA A 296 9.21 -32.49 32.21
CA ALA A 296 10.49 -32.59 32.92
C ALA A 296 11.71 -32.53 31.98
N ASN A 297 11.61 -33.10 30.78
CA ASN A 297 12.69 -33.03 29.78
C ASN A 297 12.64 -31.74 28.95
N ALA A 298 11.47 -31.14 28.73
CA ALA A 298 11.36 -29.79 28.20
C ALA A 298 12.06 -28.76 29.10
N ALA A 299 11.90 -28.86 30.43
CA ALA A 299 12.63 -28.04 31.40
C ALA A 299 14.15 -28.19 31.28
N ARG A 300 14.65 -29.42 31.10
CA ARG A 300 16.09 -29.70 30.87
C ARG A 300 16.59 -29.12 29.55
N ALA A 301 15.75 -29.06 28.53
CA ALA A 301 16.08 -28.40 27.27
C ALA A 301 16.15 -26.88 27.47
N ALA A 302 15.18 -26.29 28.18
CA ALA A 302 15.20 -24.88 28.58
C ALA A 302 16.47 -24.52 29.39
N ASP A 303 16.96 -25.39 30.28
CA ASP A 303 18.24 -25.16 31.01
C ASP A 303 19.43 -24.92 30.06
N ARG A 304 19.45 -25.59 28.90
CA ARG A 304 20.51 -25.40 27.89
C ARG A 304 20.44 -24.01 27.24
N PHE A 305 19.23 -23.54 26.95
CA PHE A 305 18.99 -22.19 26.45
C PHE A 305 19.39 -21.14 27.49
N ARG A 306 18.97 -21.29 28.75
CA ARG A 306 19.33 -20.34 29.83
C ARG A 306 20.84 -20.21 29.97
N LYS A 307 21.56 -21.33 29.97
CA LYS A 307 23.02 -21.33 30.02
C LYS A 307 23.63 -20.56 28.85
N ALA A 308 23.16 -20.81 27.63
CA ALA A 308 23.69 -20.16 26.44
C ALA A 308 23.41 -18.65 26.41
N LEU A 309 22.22 -18.23 26.85
CA LEU A 309 21.84 -16.82 27.01
C LEU A 309 22.71 -16.12 28.06
N ALA A 310 22.86 -16.71 29.24
CA ALA A 310 23.67 -16.15 30.33
C ALA A 310 25.15 -15.97 29.93
N GLU A 311 25.74 -16.94 29.23
CA GLU A 311 27.14 -16.88 28.77
C GLU A 311 27.39 -15.76 27.74
N ARG A 312 26.40 -15.40 26.93
CA ARG A 312 26.58 -14.58 25.72
C ARG A 312 25.92 -13.21 25.79
N LEU A 313 25.00 -13.02 26.72
CA LEU A 313 24.31 -11.75 26.98
C LEU A 313 24.69 -11.15 28.34
N GLY A 314 25.70 -11.69 29.05
CA GLY A 314 26.08 -11.21 30.40
C GLY A 314 26.68 -9.80 30.45
N GLY A 315 25.82 -8.77 30.47
CA GLY A 315 26.12 -7.35 30.70
C GLY A 315 24.83 -6.54 30.95
N PRO A 316 24.88 -5.30 31.48
CA PRO A 316 23.67 -4.50 31.64
C PRO A 316 23.03 -4.17 30.28
N ALA A 317 21.71 -4.33 30.18
CA ALA A 317 20.94 -3.95 29.01
C ALA A 317 20.98 -2.41 28.81
N PRO A 318 20.81 -1.88 27.58
CA PRO A 318 20.64 -0.44 27.35
C PRO A 318 19.45 0.10 28.16
N GLU A 319 19.67 1.14 28.96
CA GLU A 319 18.67 1.74 29.84
C GLU A 319 17.51 2.37 29.04
N ASP A 320 16.28 1.95 29.34
CA ASP A 320 15.15 2.79 29.77
C ASP A 320 13.81 2.06 29.52
N GLY A 321 13.06 1.78 30.59
CA GLY A 321 11.75 1.15 30.52
C GLY A 321 10.88 1.49 31.74
N MET A 322 9.59 1.76 31.49
CA MET A 322 8.49 1.83 32.48
C MET A 322 7.10 1.76 31.74
N PRO A 323 5.96 1.67 32.44
CA PRO A 323 5.07 0.50 32.66
C PRO A 323 3.73 0.59 31.86
N PRO A 324 2.71 -0.29 32.02
CA PRO A 324 1.59 -0.47 31.10
C PRO A 324 0.27 0.11 31.63
N SER A 325 -0.75 0.14 30.78
CA SER A 325 -2.16 0.14 31.19
C SER A 325 -2.93 -0.93 30.43
N ALA A 326 -3.89 -1.55 31.10
CA ALA A 326 -4.65 -2.73 30.70
C ALA A 326 -6.09 -2.38 30.28
N GLU A 327 -6.65 -3.10 29.30
CA GLU A 327 -7.90 -3.91 29.38
C GLU A 327 -8.27 -4.50 27.99
N PRO A 328 -9.06 -5.60 27.92
CA PRO A 328 -9.39 -6.31 26.67
C PRO A 328 -10.58 -5.70 25.90
N SER A 329 -10.60 -5.83 24.56
CA SER A 329 -11.61 -5.23 23.67
C SER A 329 -12.80 -6.15 23.34
N PRO A 330 -13.97 -5.59 22.96
CA PRO A 330 -15.27 -6.26 22.80
C PRO A 330 -15.52 -6.95 21.43
N ALA A 331 -14.48 -7.26 20.66
CA ALA A 331 -14.61 -7.54 19.23
C ALA A 331 -15.03 -8.98 18.84
N GLU A 332 -15.37 -9.85 19.79
CA GLU A 332 -15.86 -11.21 19.48
C GLU A 332 -17.35 -11.23 19.06
N ALA A 333 -18.07 -10.11 19.12
CA ALA A 333 -19.53 -10.09 18.98
C ALA A 333 -20.13 -9.55 17.66
N LEU A 334 -19.35 -9.31 16.60
CA LEU A 334 -19.90 -8.75 15.34
C LEU A 334 -19.42 -9.50 14.10
N ALA A 335 -19.96 -10.72 13.93
CA ALA A 335 -20.04 -11.37 12.64
C ALA A 335 -21.51 -11.64 12.34
N GLU A 336 -22.20 -10.68 11.72
CA GLU A 336 -23.37 -10.97 10.89
C GLU A 336 -23.68 -9.86 9.89
N GLU A 337 -24.07 -10.32 8.69
CA GLU A 337 -24.59 -9.65 7.49
C GLU A 337 -23.60 -8.96 6.52
N GLY A 338 -23.17 -9.74 5.50
CA GLY A 338 -22.79 -9.23 4.17
C GLY A 338 -21.32 -9.43 3.77
N GLU A 339 -21.04 -10.55 3.09
CA GLU A 339 -19.74 -11.06 2.57
C GLU A 339 -18.63 -11.38 3.60
N PRO A 340 -18.00 -12.57 3.53
CA PRO A 340 -16.98 -12.97 4.49
C PRO A 340 -15.69 -12.16 4.27
N PRO A 341 -15.12 -11.50 5.31
CA PRO A 341 -13.83 -10.84 5.18
C PRO A 341 -12.75 -11.90 4.88
N THR A 342 -11.77 -11.57 4.03
CA THR A 342 -10.56 -12.38 3.89
C THR A 342 -9.83 -12.47 5.24
N LEU A 343 -9.16 -13.59 5.53
CA LEU A 343 -8.43 -13.81 6.79
C LEU A 343 -7.47 -12.64 7.12
N GLU A 344 -6.83 -12.08 6.10
CA GLU A 344 -5.93 -10.93 6.20
C GLU A 344 -6.62 -9.65 6.71
N ARG A 345 -7.85 -9.38 6.28
CA ARG A 345 -8.64 -8.21 6.72
C ARG A 345 -8.99 -8.28 8.19
N LEU A 346 -9.37 -9.47 8.64
CA LEU A 346 -9.72 -9.70 10.04
C LEU A 346 -8.48 -9.60 10.93
N ALA A 347 -7.37 -10.20 10.49
CA ALA A 347 -6.09 -10.17 11.20
C ALA A 347 -5.51 -8.74 11.33
N ALA A 348 -5.59 -7.91 10.27
CA ALA A 348 -5.13 -6.52 10.30
C ALA A 348 -5.95 -5.67 11.28
N ALA A 349 -7.27 -5.88 11.30
CA ALA A 349 -8.20 -5.21 12.19
C ALA A 349 -7.87 -5.49 13.66
N VAL A 350 -7.82 -6.77 14.03
CA VAL A 350 -7.54 -7.24 15.39
C VAL A 350 -6.20 -6.70 15.88
N GLN A 351 -5.20 -6.63 15.01
CA GLN A 351 -3.88 -6.13 15.38
C GLN A 351 -3.84 -4.61 15.56
N ALA A 352 -4.58 -3.84 14.75
CA ALA A 352 -4.70 -2.39 14.92
C ALA A 352 -5.41 -2.01 16.22
N GLU A 353 -6.45 -2.76 16.60
CA GLU A 353 -7.12 -2.60 17.89
C GLU A 353 -6.15 -2.77 19.05
N ARG A 354 -5.30 -3.81 19.01
CA ARG A 354 -4.27 -4.06 20.03
C ARG A 354 -3.22 -2.95 20.08
N LEU A 355 -2.83 -2.39 18.93
CA LEU A 355 -1.86 -1.30 18.82
C LEU A 355 -2.40 0.04 19.34
N SER A 356 -3.71 0.25 19.28
CA SER A 356 -4.38 1.50 19.69
C SER A 356 -4.14 1.93 21.14
N ALA A 357 -3.69 1.00 21.99
CA ALA A 357 -3.32 1.27 23.38
C ALA A 357 -1.99 2.06 23.52
N LEU A 358 -1.21 2.21 22.45
CA LEU A 358 0.06 2.94 22.42
C LEU A 358 -0.18 4.45 22.16
N ASP A 359 0.74 5.32 22.61
CA ASP A 359 0.67 6.76 22.33
C ASP A 359 1.08 7.12 20.89
N GLU A 360 0.70 8.29 20.41
CA GLU A 360 0.92 8.74 19.02
C GLU A 360 2.40 8.63 18.58
N ARG A 361 3.35 8.99 19.44
CA ARG A 361 4.78 8.98 19.09
C ARG A 361 5.31 7.55 19.02
N THR A 362 4.84 6.71 19.93
CA THR A 362 5.13 5.28 19.94
C THR A 362 4.57 4.62 18.69
N LEU A 363 3.36 4.95 18.27
CA LEU A 363 2.73 4.48 17.04
C LEU A 363 3.43 4.99 15.75
N LEU A 364 3.95 6.22 15.71
CA LEU A 364 4.78 6.68 14.58
C LEU A 364 6.03 5.83 14.41
N ARG A 365 6.66 5.50 15.52
CA ARG A 365 7.85 4.65 15.53
C ARG A 365 7.50 3.22 15.16
N GLU A 366 6.37 2.70 15.64
CA GLU A 366 5.83 1.41 15.22
C GLU A 366 5.75 1.30 13.70
N LEU A 367 5.12 2.30 13.09
CA LEU A 367 4.92 2.36 11.65
C LEU A 367 6.24 2.48 10.89
N ASP A 368 7.16 3.33 11.35
CA ASP A 368 8.48 3.51 10.73
C ASP A 368 9.32 2.23 10.77
N LEU A 369 9.25 1.51 11.89
CA LEU A 369 9.95 0.25 12.06
C LEU A 369 9.35 -0.85 11.15
N ARG A 370 8.03 -0.86 10.92
CA ARG A 370 7.31 -1.77 10.00
C ARG A 370 7.58 -1.46 8.53
N VAL A 371 7.67 -0.18 8.14
CA VAL A 371 8.02 0.23 6.77
C VAL A 371 9.44 -0.19 6.41
N GLU A 372 10.42 0.13 7.26
CA GLU A 372 11.81 -0.29 7.04
C GLU A 372 11.92 -1.83 7.10
N LEU A 373 11.04 -2.52 7.82
CA LEU A 373 11.00 -3.97 7.75
C LEU A 373 10.50 -4.48 6.41
N LEU A 374 9.40 -3.94 5.87
CA LEU A 374 8.90 -4.34 4.55
C LEU A 374 9.94 -4.04 3.46
N GLU A 375 10.77 -3.01 3.64
CA GLU A 375 11.91 -2.75 2.75
C GLU A 375 13.02 -3.81 2.86
N LEU A 376 13.21 -4.39 4.05
CA LEU A 376 14.18 -5.47 4.30
C LEU A 376 13.68 -6.83 3.81
N ASP A 377 12.38 -7.08 3.88
CA ASP A 377 11.73 -8.31 3.45
C ASP A 377 10.33 -8.02 2.85
N PRO A 378 10.26 -7.72 1.53
CA PRO A 378 9.02 -7.28 0.84
C PRO A 378 7.91 -8.32 0.84
N THR A 379 8.34 -9.56 0.74
CA THR A 379 8.12 -10.54 1.77
C THR A 379 6.80 -10.36 2.54
N LEU A 380 6.93 -9.68 3.68
CA LEU A 380 5.96 -9.45 4.75
C LEU A 380 4.65 -8.74 4.41
N ALA A 381 4.42 -8.42 3.14
CA ALA A 381 3.33 -7.55 2.75
C ALA A 381 1.98 -7.96 3.35
N ASP A 382 1.67 -9.25 3.33
CA ASP A 382 0.34 -9.76 3.69
C ASP A 382 0.21 -10.14 5.19
N GLU A 383 1.29 -10.04 5.96
CA GLU A 383 1.33 -10.49 7.34
C GLU A 383 0.73 -9.44 8.28
N ALA A 384 -0.48 -9.68 8.75
CA ALA A 384 -1.25 -8.65 9.46
C ALA A 384 -1.06 -8.66 10.98
N GLU A 385 -0.77 -9.84 11.53
CA GLU A 385 -0.86 -10.17 12.96
C GLU A 385 0.45 -10.03 13.73
N ILE A 386 1.37 -9.20 13.22
CA ILE A 386 2.67 -9.13 13.88
C ILE A 386 2.60 -8.30 15.15
N ALA A 387 3.10 -8.87 16.25
CA ALA A 387 3.16 -8.24 17.55
C ALA A 387 3.77 -6.82 17.50
N PRO A 388 3.29 -5.90 18.37
CA PRO A 388 3.72 -4.52 18.32
C PRO A 388 5.22 -4.38 18.50
N LEU A 389 5.85 -3.62 17.62
CA LEU A 389 7.26 -3.48 17.61
C LEU A 389 7.78 -2.63 18.76
N VAL A 390 7.14 -1.51 19.02
CA VAL A 390 7.67 -0.53 19.96
C VAL A 390 7.63 -0.94 21.44
N ILE A 391 7.11 -2.12 21.80
CA ILE A 391 6.84 -2.48 23.20
C ILE A 391 8.12 -2.37 24.04
N GLY A 392 8.03 -1.53 25.08
CA GLY A 392 9.00 -1.35 26.16
C GLY A 392 10.12 -0.31 25.93
N ARG A 393 9.84 0.87 25.38
CA ARG A 393 10.75 2.02 25.52
C ARG A 393 9.93 3.28 25.86
N PRO A 394 10.47 4.25 26.62
CA PRO A 394 9.86 5.58 26.65
C PRO A 394 9.98 6.25 25.28
N ALA A 395 9.03 7.14 24.97
CA ALA A 395 9.00 7.94 23.76
C ALA A 395 10.28 8.79 23.61
N PRO A 396 11.01 8.72 22.49
CA PRO A 396 12.05 9.70 22.18
C PRO A 396 11.42 11.05 21.85
N GLU A 397 12.19 12.13 21.93
CA GLU A 397 11.87 13.39 21.26
C GLU A 397 12.05 13.22 19.73
N LEU A 398 11.11 12.55 19.07
CA LEU A 398 11.08 12.40 17.60
C LEU A 398 9.79 13.01 17.05
N GLY A 399 9.94 13.83 16.00
CA GLY A 399 8.84 14.33 15.18
C GLY A 399 8.73 13.58 13.85
N ILE A 400 7.67 13.82 13.07
CA ILE A 400 7.48 13.21 11.74
C ILE A 400 8.70 13.45 10.82
N ALA A 401 9.40 14.56 10.98
CA ALA A 401 10.60 14.92 10.21
C ALA A 401 11.74 13.89 10.34
N SER A 402 11.85 13.19 11.47
CA SER A 402 12.92 12.22 11.76
C SER A 402 12.64 10.77 11.33
N LEU A 403 11.48 10.50 10.70
CA LEU A 403 11.11 9.16 10.19
C LEU A 403 11.77 8.86 8.83
N HIS A 404 11.70 7.62 8.35
CA HIS A 404 12.13 7.27 7.00
C HIS A 404 11.21 7.92 5.94
N ALA A 405 11.78 8.21 4.76
CA ALA A 405 11.06 8.88 3.69
C ALA A 405 9.84 8.09 3.18
N ALA A 406 9.92 6.76 3.17
CA ALA A 406 8.82 5.88 2.83
C ALA A 406 7.69 5.97 3.86
N THR A 407 8.00 5.93 5.15
CA THR A 407 7.06 6.10 6.26
C THR A 407 6.36 7.45 6.20
N ARG A 408 7.12 8.54 5.96
CA ARG A 408 6.53 9.88 5.82
C ARG A 408 5.56 9.96 4.64
N ARG A 409 5.88 9.31 3.50
CA ARG A 409 4.97 9.26 2.34
C ARG A 409 3.71 8.47 2.64
N LEU A 410 3.86 7.34 3.32
CA LEU A 410 2.75 6.48 3.71
C LEU A 410 1.79 7.18 4.67
N ILE A 411 2.33 7.82 5.71
CA ILE A 411 1.59 8.66 6.66
C ILE A 411 0.83 9.74 5.90
N LYS A 412 1.54 10.52 5.07
CA LYS A 412 0.92 11.63 4.34
C LYS A 412 -0.19 11.17 3.40
N TRP A 413 -0.03 10.02 2.76
CA TRP A 413 -1.04 9.42 1.89
C TRP A 413 -2.29 9.04 2.68
N TRP A 414 -2.16 8.18 3.69
CA TRP A 414 -3.34 7.66 4.38
C TRP A 414 -3.94 8.61 5.41
N GLU A 415 -3.21 9.63 5.87
CA GLU A 415 -3.83 10.79 6.53
C GLU A 415 -4.75 11.55 5.59
N SER A 416 -4.34 11.72 4.33
CA SER A 416 -5.16 12.38 3.30
C SER A 416 -6.42 11.57 3.04
N GLU A 417 -6.28 10.26 2.83
CA GLU A 417 -7.42 9.37 2.62
C GLU A 417 -8.34 9.33 3.84
N LEU A 418 -7.78 9.24 5.07
CA LEU A 418 -8.60 9.19 6.28
C LEU A 418 -9.36 10.50 6.48
N ARG A 419 -8.71 11.62 6.18
CA ARG A 419 -9.33 12.92 6.25
C ARG A 419 -10.47 13.00 5.23
N ALA A 420 -10.28 12.56 4.00
CA ALA A 420 -11.35 12.50 3.01
C ALA A 420 -12.57 11.71 3.53
N LEU A 421 -12.33 10.54 4.12
CA LEU A 421 -13.38 9.71 4.70
C LEU A 421 -14.10 10.38 5.89
N VAL A 422 -13.35 10.96 6.83
CA VAL A 422 -13.88 11.37 8.15
C VAL A 422 -14.33 12.82 8.21
N CYS A 423 -13.66 13.67 7.46
CA CYS A 423 -13.79 15.12 7.51
C CYS A 423 -14.66 15.66 6.40
N ASP A 424 -14.56 15.07 5.22
CA ASP A 424 -15.29 15.52 4.05
C ASP A 424 -16.63 14.76 3.92
N GLY A 425 -17.20 14.35 5.07
CA GLY A 425 -18.30 13.40 5.25
C GLY A 425 -19.67 13.81 4.67
N ALA A 426 -19.74 14.05 3.36
CA ALA A 426 -20.96 14.33 2.62
C ALA A 426 -21.49 13.12 1.81
N GLY A 427 -20.64 12.14 1.46
CA GLY A 427 -21.06 10.94 0.70
C GLY A 427 -21.59 9.78 1.56
N GLY A 428 -21.30 9.78 2.85
CA GLY A 428 -21.38 8.55 3.63
C GLY A 428 -20.26 7.58 3.22
N PRO A 429 -20.26 6.35 3.74
CA PRO A 429 -19.26 5.35 3.40
C PRO A 429 -19.55 4.69 2.05
N ASP A 430 -18.56 4.58 1.16
CA ASP A 430 -18.76 4.03 -0.19
C ASP A 430 -18.88 2.49 -0.17
N ASN A 431 -18.47 1.87 0.93
CA ASN A 431 -18.57 0.44 1.14
C ASN A 431 -18.73 0.10 2.64
N ALA A 432 -19.09 -1.14 2.94
CA ALA A 432 -19.30 -1.60 4.32
C ALA A 432 -18.06 -1.43 5.21
N VAL A 433 -16.86 -1.40 4.63
CA VAL A 433 -15.60 -1.25 5.35
C VAL A 433 -15.38 0.21 5.78
N GLU A 434 -15.65 1.16 4.90
CA GLU A 434 -15.69 2.59 5.23
C GLU A 434 -16.83 2.93 6.20
N ALA A 435 -17.96 2.22 6.10
CA ALA A 435 -19.10 2.40 6.99
C ALA A 435 -18.71 2.03 8.41
N ALA A 436 -18.01 0.91 8.54
CA ALA A 436 -17.44 0.49 9.80
C ALA A 436 -16.43 1.52 10.34
N VAL A 437 -15.65 2.20 9.49
CA VAL A 437 -14.74 3.29 9.93
C VAL A 437 -15.54 4.46 10.49
N LEU A 438 -16.54 4.94 9.76
CA LEU A 438 -17.36 6.08 10.17
C LEU A 438 -18.16 5.81 11.43
N GLU A 439 -18.74 4.61 11.56
CA GLU A 439 -19.44 4.18 12.76
C GLU A 439 -18.47 4.08 13.96
N ALA A 440 -17.24 3.66 13.70
CA ALA A 440 -16.21 3.56 14.72
C ALA A 440 -15.62 4.91 15.17
N LEU A 441 -15.84 6.01 14.44
CA LEU A 441 -15.37 7.36 14.83
C LEU A 441 -15.95 7.84 16.16
N ALA A 442 -17.19 7.46 16.46
CA ALA A 442 -17.87 7.76 17.72
C ALA A 442 -17.59 6.72 18.81
N LYS A 443 -16.85 5.66 18.49
CA LYS A 443 -16.49 4.57 19.40
C LYS A 443 -15.08 4.79 19.98
N SER A 444 -14.61 3.83 20.75
CA SER A 444 -13.27 3.88 21.35
C SER A 444 -12.17 3.92 20.28
N ARG A 445 -11.00 4.46 20.64
CA ARG A 445 -9.76 4.39 19.83
C ARG A 445 -9.46 2.99 19.28
N SER A 446 -9.72 1.95 20.06
CA SER A 446 -9.60 0.54 19.65
C SER A 446 -10.47 0.24 18.43
N HIS A 447 -11.79 0.37 18.55
CA HIS A 447 -12.74 0.15 17.45
C HIS A 447 -12.42 0.96 16.19
N LEU A 448 -12.02 2.24 16.33
CA LEU A 448 -11.64 3.05 15.18
C LEU A 448 -10.37 2.52 14.52
N SER A 449 -9.39 2.08 15.30
CA SER A 449 -8.16 1.47 14.77
C SER A 449 -8.45 0.18 14.01
N GLY A 450 -9.33 -0.68 14.54
CA GLY A 450 -9.72 -1.93 13.87
C GLY A 450 -10.46 -1.69 12.56
N ALA A 451 -11.40 -0.74 12.54
CA ALA A 451 -12.12 -0.38 11.33
C ALA A 451 -11.19 0.23 10.27
N LEU A 452 -10.27 1.10 10.69
CA LEU A 452 -9.29 1.70 9.78
C LEU A 452 -8.36 0.66 9.18
N ALA A 453 -7.89 -0.32 9.95
CA ALA A 453 -7.01 -1.34 9.39
C ALA A 453 -7.70 -2.22 8.35
N ARG A 454 -9.00 -2.52 8.51
CA ARG A 454 -9.79 -3.20 7.46
C ARG A 454 -9.84 -2.37 6.19
N TRP A 455 -10.04 -1.07 6.34
CA TRP A 455 -10.12 -0.13 5.22
C TRP A 455 -8.78 0.03 4.50
N LEU A 456 -7.67 0.11 5.24
CA LEU A 456 -6.33 0.24 4.68
C LEU A 456 -5.91 -0.97 3.83
N VAL A 457 -6.38 -2.18 4.15
CA VAL A 457 -6.05 -3.41 3.38
C VAL A 457 -7.08 -3.72 2.28
N THR A 458 -8.01 -2.80 2.00
CA THR A 458 -9.03 -2.97 0.95
C THR A 458 -8.73 -2.11 -0.27
N GLY A 459 -9.03 -2.65 -1.47
CA GLY A 459 -8.89 -1.94 -2.75
C GLY A 459 -7.57 -2.17 -3.49
N PRO A 460 -7.42 -1.63 -4.71
CA PRO A 460 -6.26 -1.85 -5.59
C PRO A 460 -4.96 -1.16 -5.13
N LEU A 461 -5.04 -0.26 -4.15
CA LEU A 461 -3.91 0.37 -3.44
C LEU A 461 -3.80 -0.11 -1.99
N ALA A 462 -4.40 -1.27 -1.68
CA ALA A 462 -4.37 -1.88 -0.36
C ALA A 462 -2.95 -1.85 0.20
N LEU A 463 -2.84 -1.31 1.39
CA LEU A 463 -1.62 -1.43 2.16
C LEU A 463 -1.38 -2.90 2.45
N PRO A 464 -0.12 -3.34 2.33
CA PRO A 464 0.39 -4.44 3.11
C PRO A 464 -0.20 -4.47 4.52
N ALA A 465 -0.83 -5.59 4.89
CA ALA A 465 -1.49 -5.76 6.17
C ALA A 465 -0.54 -5.50 7.36
N VAL A 466 0.76 -5.78 7.18
CA VAL A 466 1.83 -5.46 8.14
C VAL A 466 1.93 -3.95 8.43
N LEU A 467 1.69 -3.10 7.45
CA LEU A 467 1.74 -1.64 7.58
C LEU A 467 0.39 -1.06 8.00
N ALA A 468 -0.71 -1.64 7.53
CA ALA A 468 -2.06 -1.19 7.78
C ALA A 468 -2.40 -1.13 9.27
N SER A 469 -2.03 -2.15 10.06
CA SER A 469 -2.40 -2.21 11.48
C SER A 469 -1.81 -1.07 12.31
N ALA A 470 -0.52 -0.75 12.13
CA ALA A 470 0.15 0.34 12.85
C ALA A 470 -0.25 1.73 12.34
N LEU A 471 -0.42 1.87 11.03
CA LEU A 471 -0.88 3.13 10.45
C LEU A 471 -2.31 3.45 10.90
N ALA A 472 -3.21 2.45 10.91
CA ALA A 472 -4.57 2.59 11.40
C ALA A 472 -4.63 3.03 12.87
N ALA A 473 -3.85 2.39 13.75
CA ALA A 473 -3.80 2.75 15.16
C ALA A 473 -3.25 4.18 15.38
N TRP A 474 -2.22 4.56 14.61
CA TRP A 474 -1.67 5.91 14.63
C TRP A 474 -2.67 6.96 14.16
N LEU A 475 -3.31 6.71 13.01
CA LEU A 475 -4.32 7.56 12.41
C LEU A 475 -5.53 7.75 13.35
N ALA A 476 -6.03 6.68 13.97
CA ALA A 476 -7.11 6.73 14.95
C ALA A 476 -6.72 7.59 16.17
N THR A 477 -5.50 7.43 16.68
CA THR A 477 -4.98 8.22 17.81
C THR A 477 -4.93 9.69 17.46
N ARG A 478 -4.34 10.02 16.31
CA ARG A 478 -4.19 11.40 15.84
C ARG A 478 -5.54 12.07 15.56
N PHE A 479 -6.48 11.32 15.00
CA PHE A 479 -7.85 11.77 14.79
C PHE A 479 -8.56 12.10 16.10
N LEU A 480 -8.52 11.18 17.07
CA LEU A 480 -9.22 11.35 18.34
C LEU A 480 -8.57 12.41 19.23
N ASP A 481 -7.24 12.50 19.26
CA ASP A 481 -6.50 13.46 20.09
C ASP A 481 -6.63 14.90 19.57
N ALA A 482 -6.66 15.09 18.25
CA ALA A 482 -6.99 16.38 17.65
C ALA A 482 -8.49 16.71 17.81
N GLY A 483 -9.35 15.68 17.82
CA GLY A 483 -10.78 15.82 17.69
C GLY A 483 -11.18 16.17 16.26
N ARG A 484 -12.37 15.72 15.84
CA ARG A 484 -12.84 15.81 14.44
C ARG A 484 -12.59 17.18 13.83
N ASN A 485 -13.09 18.25 14.46
CA ASN A 485 -12.99 19.60 13.90
C ASN A 485 -11.54 20.08 13.68
N ALA A 486 -10.59 19.73 14.56
CA ALA A 486 -9.20 20.16 14.42
C ALA A 486 -8.39 19.23 13.49
N TYR A 487 -8.68 17.93 13.50
CA TYR A 487 -8.08 16.97 12.56
C TYR A 487 -8.44 17.34 11.11
N CYS A 488 -9.71 17.67 10.88
CA CYS A 488 -10.22 18.07 9.57
C CYS A 488 -9.67 19.41 9.08
N ALA A 489 -9.18 20.25 9.99
CA ALA A 489 -8.54 21.52 9.66
C ALA A 489 -7.04 21.40 9.32
N ALA A 490 -6.37 20.26 9.62
CA ALA A 490 -4.95 20.04 9.34
C ALA A 490 -4.68 19.48 7.92
N ARG A 491 -3.49 19.74 7.33
CA ARG A 491 -3.23 19.63 5.87
C ARG A 491 -1.96 18.72 5.61
N HIS A 492 -2.02 17.63 4.80
CA HIS A 492 -0.86 16.73 4.41
C HIS A 492 -0.91 16.13 2.95
N PRO A 493 0.21 15.95 2.17
CA PRO A 493 0.19 15.46 0.76
C PRO A 493 1.11 14.24 0.36
N GLY A 494 0.69 13.32 -0.55
CA GLY A 494 1.38 12.07 -1.06
C GLY A 494 2.02 12.08 -2.48
N PRO A 495 2.56 10.95 -3.07
CA PRO A 495 3.45 10.97 -4.25
C PRO A 495 2.79 10.62 -5.60
N ALA A 496 2.50 11.67 -6.37
CA ALA A 496 2.40 11.72 -7.84
C ALA A 496 3.66 12.45 -8.38
N ALA A 497 3.77 12.77 -9.68
CA ALA A 497 4.38 14.06 -10.01
C ALA A 497 3.67 15.08 -9.11
N PRO A 498 4.37 15.67 -8.13
CA PRO A 498 3.76 16.00 -6.86
C PRO A 498 2.47 16.78 -7.11
N ALA A 499 1.33 16.16 -6.80
CA ALA A 499 0.04 16.78 -7.06
C ALA A 499 0.09 18.09 -6.28
N LEU A 500 0.01 19.21 -7.00
CA LEU A 500 0.21 20.51 -6.40
C LEU A 500 -0.92 20.75 -5.39
N ASP A 501 -0.57 20.69 -4.11
CA ASP A 501 -1.47 20.86 -3.00
C ASP A 501 -2.09 22.27 -3.03
N ARG A 502 -3.38 22.33 -2.73
CA ARG A 502 -4.29 23.48 -2.82
C ARG A 502 -3.99 24.55 -1.76
N ARG A 503 -2.85 24.50 -1.06
CA ARG A 503 -2.72 25.22 0.22
C ARG A 503 -2.62 26.72 0.14
N SER A 504 -2.13 27.21 -0.98
CA SER A 504 -1.61 28.57 -1.15
C SER A 504 -2.45 29.44 -2.09
N LEU A 505 -3.52 28.91 -2.67
CA LEU A 505 -4.43 29.67 -3.52
C LEU A 505 -5.64 30.18 -2.73
N PRO A 506 -6.09 31.42 -2.94
CA PRO A 506 -7.34 31.89 -2.37
C PRO A 506 -8.52 31.10 -2.93
N ASP A 507 -9.42 30.66 -2.04
CA ASP A 507 -10.70 30.07 -2.39
C ASP A 507 -11.61 31.18 -2.95
N VAL A 508 -11.52 31.40 -4.26
CA VAL A 508 -12.39 32.33 -4.98
C VAL A 508 -13.60 31.54 -5.43
N PRO A 509 -14.79 31.79 -4.86
CA PRO A 509 -16.00 31.12 -5.27
C PRO A 509 -16.34 31.50 -6.69
N THR A 510 -16.63 30.52 -7.53
CA THR A 510 -17.09 30.79 -8.88
C THR A 510 -18.61 31.04 -8.85
N THR A 511 -19.09 32.04 -9.57
CA THR A 511 -20.53 32.39 -9.60
C THR A 511 -21.32 31.50 -10.58
N MET A 512 -22.65 31.47 -10.45
CA MET A 512 -23.53 30.82 -11.43
C MET A 512 -23.40 31.45 -12.83
N GLY A 513 -23.20 32.76 -12.91
CA GLY A 513 -22.87 33.44 -14.17
C GLY A 513 -21.57 32.95 -14.81
N GLU A 514 -20.49 32.86 -14.03
CA GLU A 514 -19.20 32.33 -14.50
C GLU A 514 -19.28 30.86 -14.92
N MET A 515 -20.06 30.06 -14.18
CA MET A 515 -20.30 28.65 -14.51
C MET A 515 -21.01 28.50 -15.87
N ARG A 516 -22.01 29.34 -16.16
CA ARG A 516 -22.72 29.34 -17.45
C ARG A 516 -21.83 29.76 -18.60
N ALA A 517 -20.98 30.76 -18.38
CA ALA A 517 -20.05 31.25 -19.40
C ALA A 517 -19.06 30.17 -19.86
N ARG A 518 -18.80 29.13 -19.06
CA ARG A 518 -17.94 28.00 -19.48
C ARG A 518 -18.56 27.11 -20.55
N PHE A 519 -19.89 27.15 -20.68
CA PHE A 519 -20.59 26.47 -21.76
C PHE A 519 -20.56 27.26 -23.07
N ASP A 520 -20.05 28.50 -23.06
CA ASP A 520 -19.85 29.25 -24.28
C ASP A 520 -18.89 28.49 -25.21
N THR A 521 -19.18 28.59 -26.49
CA THR A 521 -18.38 28.03 -27.57
C THR A 521 -17.93 29.17 -28.49
N PRO A 522 -16.96 28.92 -29.39
CA PRO A 522 -16.67 29.86 -30.47
C PRO A 522 -17.89 30.15 -31.36
N GLY A 523 -18.89 29.27 -31.37
CA GLY A 523 -20.15 29.43 -32.09
C GLY A 523 -21.20 30.31 -31.39
N GLY A 524 -20.96 30.72 -30.14
CA GLY A 524 -21.85 31.60 -29.37
C GLY A 524 -22.12 31.09 -27.95
N ALA A 525 -22.96 31.86 -27.24
CA ALA A 525 -23.36 31.54 -25.87
C ALA A 525 -24.26 30.30 -25.80
N ALA A 526 -24.14 29.54 -24.73
CA ALA A 526 -24.94 28.33 -24.53
C ALA A 526 -26.44 28.63 -24.31
N ASP A 527 -27.30 27.82 -24.92
CA ASP A 527 -28.75 27.90 -24.74
C ASP A 527 -29.21 27.11 -23.52
N PHE A 528 -29.51 27.83 -22.43
CA PHE A 528 -30.09 27.26 -21.22
C PHE A 528 -31.62 27.38 -21.17
N SER A 529 -32.31 27.62 -22.29
CA SER A 529 -33.77 27.54 -22.37
C SER A 529 -34.30 26.14 -22.05
N ALA A 530 -35.61 25.97 -21.85
CA ALA A 530 -36.18 24.64 -21.62
C ALA A 530 -35.84 23.65 -22.76
N ASP A 531 -35.86 24.13 -24.00
CA ASP A 531 -35.55 23.34 -25.19
C ASP A 531 -34.03 23.05 -25.27
N GLY A 532 -33.19 24.05 -25.02
CA GLY A 532 -31.73 23.89 -24.98
C GLY A 532 -31.27 22.89 -23.92
N ARG A 533 -31.85 22.96 -22.72
CA ARG A 533 -31.62 22.02 -21.61
C ARG A 533 -32.06 20.59 -21.95
N SER A 534 -33.22 20.42 -22.58
CA SER A 534 -33.67 19.10 -23.05
C SER A 534 -32.68 18.53 -24.06
N ALA A 535 -32.23 19.35 -25.01
CA ALA A 535 -31.29 18.93 -26.03
C ALA A 535 -29.92 18.53 -25.43
N MET A 536 -29.44 19.21 -24.37
CA MET A 536 -28.22 18.80 -23.64
C MET A 536 -28.38 17.43 -22.99
N LEU A 537 -29.54 17.17 -22.38
CA LEU A 537 -29.85 15.89 -21.73
C LEU A 537 -30.03 14.74 -22.72
N ASP A 538 -30.65 14.98 -23.87
CA ASP A 538 -30.86 13.96 -24.90
C ASP A 538 -29.52 13.54 -25.53
N ARG A 539 -28.60 14.49 -25.71
CA ARG A 539 -27.24 14.21 -26.19
C ARG A 539 -26.42 13.39 -25.19
N LEU A 540 -26.54 13.70 -23.90
CA LEU A 540 -25.87 12.92 -22.86
C LEU A 540 -26.32 11.46 -22.88
N ASP A 541 -27.62 11.22 -23.08
CA ASP A 541 -28.17 9.86 -23.18
C ASP A 541 -27.63 9.13 -24.40
N GLU A 542 -27.53 9.82 -25.54
CA GLU A 542 -26.95 9.26 -26.76
C GLU A 542 -25.48 8.84 -26.55
N ASP A 543 -24.67 9.71 -25.94
CA ASP A 543 -23.26 9.44 -25.64
C ASP A 543 -23.07 8.27 -24.66
N LEU A 544 -23.91 8.17 -23.62
CA LEU A 544 -23.86 7.09 -22.65
C LEU A 544 -24.38 5.76 -23.23
N ALA A 545 -25.34 5.80 -24.15
CA ALA A 545 -25.95 4.59 -24.73
C ALA A 545 -25.05 3.90 -25.77
N HIS A 546 -24.09 4.60 -26.37
CA HIS A 546 -23.30 4.09 -27.51
C HIS A 546 -21.82 3.83 -27.20
N LYS A 547 -21.33 4.24 -26.02
CA LYS A 547 -19.90 4.10 -25.67
C LYS A 547 -19.62 2.75 -25.01
N VAL A 548 -18.84 1.93 -25.71
CA VAL A 548 -18.22 0.69 -25.20
C VAL A 548 -16.79 1.04 -24.78
N VAL A 549 -16.43 0.76 -23.52
CA VAL A 549 -15.06 0.89 -23.01
C VAL A 549 -14.28 -0.39 -23.37
N GLU A 550 -13.02 -0.31 -23.83
CA GLU A 550 -12.27 -1.46 -24.37
C GLU A 550 -11.98 -2.62 -23.36
N PRO A 551 -11.50 -3.81 -23.82
CA PRO A 551 -11.81 -5.15 -23.31
C PRO A 551 -11.60 -5.57 -21.84
N PRO A 552 -12.52 -6.43 -21.35
CA PRO A 552 -13.63 -6.98 -22.13
C PRO A 552 -14.88 -6.10 -21.98
N ASN A 553 -14.96 -4.99 -22.75
CA ASN A 553 -16.17 -4.41 -23.34
C ASN A 553 -17.40 -4.56 -22.45
N VAL A 554 -17.30 -3.96 -21.27
CA VAL A 554 -18.42 -3.84 -20.35
C VAL A 554 -19.19 -2.60 -20.81
N PRO A 555 -20.49 -2.72 -21.16
CA PRO A 555 -21.34 -1.54 -21.30
C PRO A 555 -21.22 -0.69 -20.05
N VAL A 556 -21.22 0.64 -20.16
CA VAL A 556 -21.45 1.48 -18.97
C VAL A 556 -22.71 0.94 -18.31
N ASP A 557 -22.60 0.52 -17.05
CA ASP A 557 -23.70 -0.11 -16.34
C ASP A 557 -24.94 0.78 -16.46
N ALA A 558 -26.07 0.21 -16.88
CA ALA A 558 -27.28 0.96 -17.16
C ALA A 558 -27.76 1.71 -15.90
N ASP A 559 -27.47 1.18 -14.71
CA ASP A 559 -27.73 1.84 -13.44
C ASP A 559 -26.78 3.02 -13.19
N ALA A 560 -25.48 2.86 -13.44
CA ALA A 560 -24.49 3.93 -13.36
C ALA A 560 -24.79 5.08 -14.34
N ALA A 561 -25.10 4.77 -15.61
CA ALA A 561 -25.50 5.75 -16.61
C ALA A 561 -26.79 6.50 -16.20
N SER A 562 -27.76 5.80 -15.61
CA SER A 562 -29.01 6.39 -15.13
C SER A 562 -28.80 7.32 -13.93
N LYS A 563 -27.93 6.94 -12.99
CA LYS A 563 -27.57 7.76 -11.82
C LYS A 563 -26.83 9.04 -12.24
N PHE A 564 -25.85 8.91 -13.12
CA PHE A 564 -25.12 10.05 -13.68
C PHE A 564 -26.07 10.99 -14.45
N ARG A 565 -26.98 10.43 -15.25
CA ARG A 565 -28.01 11.20 -15.95
C ARG A 565 -28.87 12.04 -14.99
N LEU A 566 -29.34 11.43 -13.90
CA LEU A 566 -30.17 12.12 -12.91
C LEU A 566 -29.41 13.26 -12.21
N ARG A 567 -28.11 13.07 -11.92
CA ARG A 567 -27.22 14.11 -11.37
C ARG A 567 -27.08 15.28 -12.36
N VAL A 568 -26.78 15.00 -13.62
CA VAL A 568 -26.64 16.03 -14.66
C VAL A 568 -27.94 16.78 -14.91
N LYS A 569 -29.09 16.09 -14.90
CA LYS A 569 -30.41 16.72 -15.04
C LYS A 569 -30.67 17.78 -13.98
N ARG A 570 -30.37 17.48 -12.72
CA ARG A 570 -30.54 18.44 -11.61
C ARG A 570 -29.72 19.71 -11.80
N ILE A 571 -28.51 19.58 -12.35
CA ILE A 571 -27.61 20.71 -12.60
C ILE A 571 -28.03 21.52 -13.80
N ILE A 572 -28.42 20.85 -14.89
CA ILE A 572 -28.97 21.53 -16.06
C ILE A 572 -30.22 22.33 -15.66
N GLU A 573 -31.07 21.80 -14.78
CA GLU A 573 -32.20 22.53 -14.20
C GLU A 573 -31.77 23.77 -13.39
N LEU A 574 -30.70 23.69 -12.59
CA LEU A 574 -30.11 24.83 -11.86
C LEU A 574 -29.53 25.90 -12.81
N LEU A 575 -28.88 25.49 -13.90
CA LEU A 575 -28.38 26.38 -14.95
C LEU A 575 -29.51 27.06 -15.73
N GLY A 576 -30.76 26.62 -15.57
CA GLY A 576 -31.94 27.17 -16.23
C GLY A 576 -32.51 28.46 -15.64
N GLY A 577 -31.96 28.97 -14.52
CA GLY A 577 -32.38 30.23 -13.88
C GLY A 577 -31.93 31.50 -14.61
N GLU A 578 -32.04 32.67 -13.99
CA GLU A 578 -31.41 33.92 -14.48
C GLU A 578 -29.91 33.94 -14.13
N PRO A 579 -29.03 34.56 -14.94
CA PRO A 579 -27.64 34.74 -14.58
C PRO A 579 -27.54 35.64 -13.36
N ASP A 580 -26.92 35.16 -12.29
CA ASP A 580 -26.67 35.95 -11.10
C ASP A 580 -25.26 35.70 -10.55
N ASP A 581 -24.83 36.60 -9.67
CA ASP A 581 -23.56 36.50 -8.95
C ASP A 581 -23.67 35.54 -7.75
N THR A 582 -24.70 34.67 -7.71
CA THR A 582 -24.80 33.70 -6.62
C THR A 582 -23.65 32.73 -6.70
N ARG A 583 -23.06 32.45 -5.54
CA ARG A 583 -22.00 31.44 -5.42
C ARG A 583 -22.60 30.10 -5.83
N ALA A 584 -22.02 29.50 -6.87
CA ALA A 584 -22.32 28.13 -7.20
C ALA A 584 -21.65 27.21 -6.17
N ASP A 585 -22.31 26.11 -5.80
CA ASP A 585 -21.73 25.15 -4.88
C ASP A 585 -20.59 24.37 -5.55
N ASP A 586 -19.58 23.99 -4.76
CA ASP A 586 -18.36 23.35 -5.27
C ASP A 586 -18.65 21.96 -5.89
N ASN A 587 -19.74 21.31 -5.46
CA ASN A 587 -20.20 20.00 -5.98
C ASN A 587 -20.83 20.10 -7.37
N THR A 588 -21.43 21.24 -7.71
CA THR A 588 -22.02 21.53 -9.03
C THR A 588 -20.94 21.64 -10.10
N PHE A 589 -19.73 22.10 -9.75
CA PHE A 589 -18.66 22.32 -10.74
C PHE A 589 -18.06 21.04 -11.34
N GLY A 590 -17.82 20.00 -10.56
CA GLY A 590 -17.25 18.73 -11.06
C GLY A 590 -18.14 18.04 -12.09
N LEU A 591 -19.44 18.10 -11.86
CA LEU A 591 -20.46 17.58 -12.76
C LEU A 591 -20.66 18.47 -14.01
N VAL A 592 -20.55 19.79 -13.87
CA VAL A 592 -20.54 20.72 -15.01
C VAL A 592 -19.36 20.46 -15.92
N GLU A 593 -18.16 20.21 -15.39
CA GLU A 593 -16.98 19.89 -16.20
C GLU A 593 -17.18 18.59 -16.99
N SER A 594 -17.84 17.60 -16.39
CA SER A 594 -18.20 16.35 -17.07
C SER A 594 -19.17 16.59 -18.24
N LEU A 595 -20.12 17.50 -18.09
CA LEU A 595 -21.05 17.90 -19.16
C LEU A 595 -20.35 18.67 -20.27
N ILE A 596 -19.47 19.62 -19.92
CA ILE A 596 -18.67 20.42 -20.87
C ILE A 596 -17.77 19.54 -21.74
N ILE A 597 -17.28 18.41 -21.19
CA ILE A 597 -16.49 17.44 -21.96
C ILE A 597 -17.42 16.60 -22.85
N ALA A 598 -18.57 16.15 -22.32
CA ALA A 598 -19.54 15.31 -23.04
C ALA A 598 -20.16 16.03 -24.24
N ASP A 599 -20.65 17.26 -24.04
CA ASP A 599 -21.36 18.02 -25.06
C ASP A 599 -20.41 18.60 -26.13
N GLY A 600 -19.10 18.41 -25.96
CA GLY A 600 -18.07 18.84 -26.88
C GLY A 600 -17.64 20.30 -26.66
N THR A 601 -18.11 20.97 -25.62
CA THR A 601 -17.75 22.36 -25.34
C THR A 601 -16.25 22.52 -25.06
N ARG A 602 -15.62 21.60 -24.32
CA ARG A 602 -14.15 21.51 -24.16
C ARG A 602 -13.67 20.08 -24.43
N PRO A 603 -13.57 19.67 -25.72
CA PRO A 603 -13.22 18.30 -26.05
C PRO A 603 -11.73 18.04 -25.82
N ALA A 604 -11.37 16.80 -25.47
CA ALA A 604 -9.99 16.32 -25.47
C ALA A 604 -9.79 15.39 -26.67
N LEU A 605 -9.37 15.94 -27.81
CA LEU A 605 -9.36 15.24 -29.09
C LEU A 605 -8.09 14.42 -29.28
N TYR A 606 -8.21 13.17 -29.75
CA TYR A 606 -7.06 12.35 -30.07
C TYR A 606 -6.30 12.91 -31.26
N VAL A 607 -4.98 12.93 -31.15
CA VAL A 607 -4.10 13.24 -32.28
C VAL A 607 -3.67 11.94 -32.96
N ARG A 608 -3.82 11.91 -34.29
CA ARG A 608 -3.30 10.87 -35.20
C ARG A 608 -2.71 11.54 -36.43
N ASP A 609 -1.54 11.07 -36.86
CA ASP A 609 -0.84 11.60 -38.04
C ASP A 609 -0.69 13.13 -38.00
N GLY A 610 -0.32 13.63 -36.81
CA GLY A 610 -0.07 15.04 -36.55
C GLY A 610 -1.31 15.93 -36.47
N PHE A 611 -2.54 15.40 -36.51
CA PHE A 611 -3.77 16.20 -36.46
C PHE A 611 -4.95 15.46 -35.81
N VAL A 612 -6.09 16.15 -35.68
CA VAL A 612 -7.33 15.58 -35.12
C VAL A 612 -8.27 15.12 -36.23
N ASP A 613 -9.19 14.21 -35.90
CA ASP A 613 -10.24 13.77 -36.82
C ASP A 613 -11.34 14.85 -36.91
N LEU A 614 -11.45 15.49 -38.07
CA LEU A 614 -12.47 16.51 -38.33
C LEU A 614 -13.91 15.96 -38.36
N THR A 615 -14.06 14.63 -38.40
CA THR A 615 -15.37 13.96 -38.29
C THR A 615 -15.79 13.68 -36.86
N ASP A 616 -14.93 13.95 -35.87
CA ASP A 616 -15.29 13.85 -34.45
C ASP A 616 -16.46 14.79 -34.15
N GLU A 617 -17.60 14.22 -33.78
CA GLU A 617 -18.85 14.97 -33.61
C GLU A 617 -18.75 16.06 -32.55
N ARG A 618 -17.85 15.92 -31.57
CA ARG A 618 -17.62 16.92 -30.51
C ARG A 618 -17.11 18.24 -31.09
N LEU A 619 -16.41 18.23 -32.23
CA LEU A 619 -15.99 19.46 -32.91
C LEU A 619 -17.18 20.26 -33.43
N THR A 620 -18.16 19.57 -34.03
CA THR A 620 -19.37 20.22 -34.55
C THR A 620 -20.27 20.66 -33.41
N ARG A 621 -20.48 19.78 -32.42
CA ARG A 621 -21.35 20.05 -31.25
C ARG A 621 -20.85 21.22 -30.41
N GLY A 622 -19.54 21.30 -30.17
CA GLY A 622 -18.91 22.36 -29.40
C GLY A 622 -18.53 23.61 -30.18
N GLY A 623 -18.96 23.75 -31.45
CA GLY A 623 -18.64 24.93 -32.27
C GLY A 623 -17.15 25.11 -32.60
N TRP A 624 -16.34 24.06 -32.47
CA TRP A 624 -14.89 24.10 -32.71
C TRP A 624 -14.49 23.78 -34.15
N LEU A 625 -15.37 23.15 -34.93
CA LEU A 625 -15.05 22.59 -36.25
C LEU A 625 -14.40 23.60 -37.20
N ASP A 626 -15.01 24.77 -37.36
CA ASP A 626 -14.50 25.78 -38.30
C ASP A 626 -13.17 26.34 -37.81
N ARG A 627 -13.04 26.66 -36.51
CA ARG A 627 -11.79 27.18 -35.95
C ARG A 627 -10.64 26.17 -36.04
N VAL A 628 -10.90 24.89 -35.78
CA VAL A 628 -9.91 23.81 -35.92
C VAL A 628 -9.52 23.61 -37.38
N ARG A 629 -10.49 23.64 -38.30
CA ARG A 629 -10.24 23.51 -39.74
C ARG A 629 -9.41 24.69 -40.27
N GLU A 630 -9.78 25.91 -39.92
CA GLU A 630 -9.06 27.12 -40.32
C GLU A 630 -7.65 27.20 -39.71
N SER A 631 -7.47 26.64 -38.51
CA SER A 631 -6.19 26.61 -37.81
C SER A 631 -5.36 25.35 -38.11
N GLU A 632 -5.73 24.50 -39.07
CA GLU A 632 -5.12 23.18 -39.29
C GLU A 632 -3.59 23.25 -39.37
N THR A 633 -3.06 24.16 -40.20
CA THR A 633 -1.61 24.34 -40.38
C THR A 633 -0.92 24.70 -39.06
N HIS A 634 -1.54 25.53 -38.24
CA HIS A 634 -0.99 25.98 -36.96
C HIS A 634 -1.08 24.89 -35.89
N ILE A 635 -2.19 24.15 -35.85
CA ILE A 635 -2.38 23.01 -34.94
C ILE A 635 -1.38 21.89 -35.27
N ARG A 636 -1.14 21.59 -36.55
CA ARG A 636 -0.13 20.58 -36.96
C ARG A 636 1.26 20.97 -36.46
N ARG A 637 1.61 22.26 -36.54
CA ARG A 637 2.87 22.77 -35.97
C ARG A 637 2.91 22.64 -34.45
N LEU A 638 1.83 23.01 -33.75
CA LEU A 638 1.72 22.86 -32.30
C LEU A 638 1.88 21.41 -31.85
N VAL A 639 1.20 20.49 -32.55
CA VAL A 639 1.28 19.06 -32.33
C VAL A 639 2.71 18.56 -32.54
N ALA A 640 3.37 18.96 -33.63
CA ALA A 640 4.76 18.56 -33.90
C ALA A 640 5.73 19.09 -32.84
N ALA A 641 5.54 20.34 -32.39
CA ALA A 641 6.37 21.00 -31.40
C ALA A 641 6.14 20.52 -29.96
N SER A 642 5.08 19.74 -29.70
CA SER A 642 4.73 19.24 -28.36
C SER A 642 5.21 17.80 -28.19
N GLY A 643 5.86 17.50 -27.06
CA GLY A 643 6.42 16.19 -26.77
C GLY A 643 6.13 15.72 -25.34
N ARG A 644 6.20 14.40 -25.14
CA ARG A 644 6.03 13.75 -23.84
C ARG A 644 7.40 13.58 -23.19
N ILE A 645 7.50 13.91 -21.91
CA ILE A 645 8.68 13.55 -21.12
C ILE A 645 8.57 12.08 -20.73
N VAL A 646 9.58 11.30 -21.14
CA VAL A 646 9.62 9.84 -21.00
C VAL A 646 10.93 9.40 -20.36
N ARG A 647 10.92 8.22 -19.74
CA ARG A 647 12.09 7.59 -19.12
C ARG A 647 12.36 6.26 -19.81
N GLY A 648 13.54 6.12 -20.42
CA GLY A 648 13.91 4.92 -21.16
C GLY A 648 12.94 4.59 -22.30
N SER A 649 12.60 3.31 -22.44
CA SER A 649 11.68 2.81 -23.48
C SER A 649 10.23 2.71 -23.01
N ASP A 650 9.91 3.08 -21.77
CA ASP A 650 8.54 2.99 -21.26
C ASP A 650 7.66 4.07 -21.91
N ARG A 651 6.55 3.64 -22.47
CA ARG A 651 5.51 4.50 -23.08
C ARG A 651 4.13 4.21 -22.49
N SER A 652 4.04 3.39 -21.46
CA SER A 652 2.80 3.08 -20.76
C SER A 652 2.12 4.35 -20.23
N ALA A 653 0.80 4.32 -20.11
CA ALA A 653 0.03 5.45 -19.61
C ALA A 653 0.35 5.81 -18.13
N ASN A 654 0.94 4.87 -17.38
CA ASN A 654 1.37 5.06 -16.00
C ASN A 654 2.76 5.71 -15.87
N ALA A 655 3.52 5.81 -16.96
CA ALA A 655 4.88 6.34 -17.00
C ALA A 655 4.95 7.71 -17.69
N VAL A 656 3.98 8.60 -17.44
CA VAL A 656 3.95 9.97 -17.97
C VAL A 656 4.44 10.94 -16.90
N TYR A 657 5.57 11.61 -17.15
CA TYR A 657 6.16 12.55 -16.18
C TYR A 657 5.66 13.98 -16.38
N GLY A 658 5.33 14.34 -17.62
CA GLY A 658 4.88 15.66 -18.02
C GLY A 658 4.92 15.82 -19.53
N SER A 659 4.56 17.02 -19.98
CA SER A 659 4.64 17.48 -21.35
C SER A 659 5.73 18.56 -21.48
N ALA A 660 6.26 18.71 -22.68
CA ALA A 660 7.21 19.76 -23.01
C ALA A 660 6.95 20.27 -24.43
N TRP A 661 7.40 21.48 -24.74
CA TRP A 661 7.25 22.05 -26.08
C TRP A 661 8.49 22.81 -26.54
N MET A 662 8.71 22.82 -27.86
CA MET A 662 9.90 23.36 -28.51
C MET A 662 9.95 24.89 -28.48
N LEU A 663 11.10 25.42 -28.06
CA LEU A 663 11.44 26.84 -28.07
C LEU A 663 12.22 27.23 -29.35
N PRO A 664 12.29 28.53 -29.69
CA PRO A 664 12.96 28.99 -30.91
C PRO A 664 14.45 28.67 -31.04
N ASP A 665 15.12 28.37 -29.92
CA ASP A 665 16.57 28.15 -29.83
C ASP A 665 16.95 26.66 -29.73
N GLY A 666 16.00 25.74 -29.97
CA GLY A 666 16.25 24.29 -29.93
C GLY A 666 16.16 23.67 -28.53
N ARG A 667 15.81 24.45 -27.51
CA ARG A 667 15.50 23.97 -26.16
C ARG A 667 14.01 23.65 -26.03
N VAL A 668 13.61 23.05 -24.92
CA VAL A 668 12.19 22.84 -24.59
C VAL A 668 11.81 23.48 -23.26
N ALA A 669 10.57 23.95 -23.17
CA ALA A 669 9.98 24.37 -21.91
C ALA A 669 9.06 23.27 -21.34
N THR A 670 9.06 23.14 -20.02
CA THR A 670 8.15 22.30 -19.23
C THR A 670 7.89 22.95 -17.86
N ALA A 671 7.10 22.31 -16.99
CA ALA A 671 6.89 22.79 -15.63
C ALA A 671 8.06 22.39 -14.71
N ARG A 672 8.44 23.24 -13.75
CA ARG A 672 9.53 22.96 -12.80
C ARG A 672 9.24 21.73 -11.96
N HIS A 673 8.00 21.55 -11.49
CA HIS A 673 7.66 20.38 -10.66
C HIS A 673 7.83 19.05 -11.39
N VAL A 674 7.85 19.04 -12.73
CA VAL A 674 8.12 17.84 -13.55
C VAL A 674 9.58 17.38 -13.35
N ILE A 675 10.52 18.32 -13.37
CA ILE A 675 11.96 18.01 -13.15
C ILE A 675 12.31 17.81 -11.67
N GLU A 676 11.52 18.38 -10.75
CA GLU A 676 11.63 18.11 -9.30
C GLU A 676 11.14 16.71 -8.91
N SER A 677 10.58 15.95 -9.86
CA SER A 677 10.24 14.55 -9.61
C SER A 677 11.49 13.78 -9.14
N ARG A 678 11.30 12.90 -8.14
CA ARG A 678 12.37 12.27 -7.36
C ARG A 678 13.51 11.68 -8.19
N ASP A 679 13.17 11.17 -9.37
CA ASP A 679 14.05 10.40 -10.25
C ASP A 679 14.62 11.22 -11.41
N PHE A 680 14.12 12.43 -11.69
CA PHE A 680 14.53 13.22 -12.86
C PHE A 680 15.77 14.04 -12.57
N ALA A 681 15.65 15.16 -11.85
CA ALA A 681 16.76 16.05 -11.59
C ALA A 681 16.77 16.52 -10.13
N GLU A 682 17.92 16.96 -9.66
CA GLU A 682 18.07 17.59 -8.35
C GLU A 682 18.99 18.80 -8.45
N GLU A 683 18.61 19.85 -7.74
CA GLU A 683 19.41 21.05 -7.64
C GLU A 683 20.45 20.89 -6.52
N ILE A 684 21.74 20.90 -6.88
CA ILE A 684 22.87 20.78 -5.97
C ILE A 684 23.68 22.08 -6.06
N ASN A 685 23.70 22.85 -4.97
CA ASN A 685 24.42 24.14 -4.89
C ASN A 685 24.06 25.11 -6.03
N GLY A 686 22.79 25.21 -6.41
CA GLY A 686 22.32 26.08 -7.48
C GLY A 686 22.58 25.55 -8.90
N THR A 687 23.07 24.31 -9.03
CA THR A 687 23.28 23.65 -10.32
C THR A 687 22.39 22.41 -10.41
N TRP A 688 21.67 22.27 -11.50
CA TRP A 688 20.83 21.10 -11.73
C TRP A 688 21.65 19.91 -12.22
N VAL A 689 21.43 18.75 -11.59
CA VAL A 689 22.03 17.47 -11.95
C VAL A 689 20.93 16.49 -12.30
N ILE A 690 20.95 16.00 -13.54
CA ILE A 690 20.07 14.93 -14.00
C ILE A 690 20.48 13.62 -13.31
N LYS A 691 19.56 13.01 -12.57
CA LYS A 691 19.77 11.77 -11.81
C LYS A 691 19.76 10.53 -12.69
N ASP A 692 18.85 10.51 -13.66
CA ASP A 692 18.71 9.41 -14.61
C ASP A 692 18.94 9.93 -16.03
N PRO A 693 20.02 9.52 -16.71
CA PRO A 693 20.32 9.99 -18.05
C PRO A 693 19.35 9.44 -19.11
N SER A 694 18.45 8.51 -18.77
CA SER A 694 17.48 7.92 -19.70
C SER A 694 16.25 8.79 -19.98
N PHE A 695 16.15 9.96 -19.36
CA PHE A 695 15.10 10.93 -19.66
C PHE A 695 15.24 11.52 -21.07
N ALA A 696 14.11 11.59 -21.77
CA ALA A 696 14.02 12.09 -23.13
C ALA A 696 12.68 12.80 -23.34
N VAL A 697 12.59 13.60 -24.40
CA VAL A 697 11.34 14.13 -24.94
C VAL A 697 10.99 13.35 -26.21
N ASP A 698 9.82 12.74 -26.21
CA ASP A 698 9.27 12.01 -27.35
C ASP A 698 8.17 12.83 -28.03
N PHE A 699 8.46 13.34 -29.23
CA PHE A 699 7.52 14.11 -30.05
C PHE A 699 6.59 13.22 -30.90
N GLY A 700 6.67 11.90 -30.79
CA GLY A 700 5.93 10.94 -31.61
C GLY A 700 4.75 10.23 -30.93
N VAL A 701 4.43 10.57 -29.68
CA VAL A 701 3.47 9.78 -28.87
C VAL A 701 2.00 10.09 -29.22
N GLU A 702 1.55 9.62 -30.38
CA GLU A 702 0.20 9.79 -30.92
C GLU A 702 -0.64 8.50 -30.82
N LEU A 703 -1.96 8.61 -30.98
CA LEU A 703 -2.83 7.43 -30.87
C LEU A 703 -2.59 6.47 -32.05
N GLY A 704 -2.15 5.25 -31.74
CA GLY A 704 -1.89 4.21 -32.75
C GLY A 704 -0.52 4.33 -33.43
N ALA A 705 0.28 5.35 -33.10
CA ALA A 705 1.64 5.47 -33.59
C ALA A 705 2.58 4.52 -32.83
N GLY A 706 3.48 3.86 -33.56
CA GLY A 706 4.62 3.14 -32.97
C GLY A 706 5.69 4.11 -32.48
N THR A 707 6.66 3.62 -31.70
CA THR A 707 7.82 4.43 -31.32
C THR A 707 8.68 4.73 -32.54
N ASP A 708 8.89 6.02 -32.82
CA ASP A 708 9.80 6.52 -33.84
C ASP A 708 11.05 7.08 -33.16
N PRO A 709 12.20 6.37 -33.18
CA PRO A 709 13.43 6.83 -32.55
C PRO A 709 13.91 8.18 -33.06
N ASP A 710 13.55 8.58 -34.29
CA ASP A 710 13.93 9.88 -34.85
C ASP A 710 13.27 11.03 -34.10
N ARG A 711 12.06 10.81 -33.55
CA ARG A 711 11.28 11.79 -32.78
C ARG A 711 11.60 11.82 -31.28
N VAL A 712 12.54 11.00 -30.81
CA VAL A 712 12.93 10.91 -29.39
C VAL A 712 14.27 11.61 -29.15
N PHE A 713 14.30 12.72 -28.41
CA PHE A 713 15.52 13.48 -28.13
C PHE A 713 15.87 13.39 -26.65
N ARG A 714 17.09 12.96 -26.32
CA ARG A 714 17.55 12.85 -24.93
C ARG A 714 17.70 14.24 -24.32
N ILE A 715 17.45 14.32 -23.02
CA ILE A 715 17.60 15.58 -22.27
C ILE A 715 19.04 15.65 -21.78
N ALA A 716 19.79 16.62 -22.29
CA ALA A 716 21.21 16.80 -22.00
C ALA A 716 21.44 17.55 -20.70
N ALA A 717 20.62 18.58 -20.43
CA ALA A 717 20.76 19.43 -19.26
C ALA A 717 19.43 20.10 -18.88
N VAL A 718 19.34 20.50 -17.61
CA VAL A 718 18.39 21.52 -17.16
C VAL A 718 19.13 22.85 -17.19
N ASP A 719 18.82 23.70 -18.17
CA ASP A 719 19.50 24.99 -18.35
C ASP A 719 19.07 26.01 -17.31
N TRP A 720 17.77 26.03 -17.04
CA TRP A 720 17.16 26.97 -16.14
C TRP A 720 15.89 26.36 -15.55
N ALA A 721 15.62 26.67 -14.30
CA ALA A 721 14.32 26.50 -13.69
C ALA A 721 14.00 27.78 -12.91
N GLY A 722 12.73 27.98 -12.56
CA GLY A 722 12.37 29.03 -11.60
C GLY A 722 13.28 29.00 -10.36
N PRO A 723 13.37 30.08 -9.58
CA PRO A 723 14.25 30.12 -8.41
C PRO A 723 13.67 29.36 -7.21
N ASP A 724 12.36 29.41 -7.00
CA ASP A 724 11.69 28.82 -5.82
C ASP A 724 11.19 27.40 -6.05
N ALA A 725 11.56 26.47 -5.17
CA ALA A 725 11.11 25.09 -5.26
C ALA A 725 9.58 25.02 -5.21
N ILE A 726 8.98 24.17 -6.05
CA ILE A 726 7.53 24.06 -6.12
C ILE A 726 7.02 23.14 -5.01
N ALA A 727 7.78 22.09 -4.69
CA ALA A 727 7.56 21.23 -3.53
C ALA A 727 6.13 20.66 -3.43
N GLY A 728 5.47 20.48 -4.59
CA GLY A 728 4.12 19.95 -4.64
C GLY A 728 3.04 20.93 -4.16
N GLN A 729 3.18 22.24 -4.35
CA GLN A 729 2.14 23.22 -3.98
C GLN A 729 1.92 24.25 -5.09
N VAL A 730 0.66 24.65 -5.34
CA VAL A 730 0.40 25.74 -6.29
C VAL A 730 0.60 27.08 -5.59
N ASN A 731 1.69 27.78 -5.88
CA ASN A 731 1.90 29.16 -5.47
C ASN A 731 2.08 30.01 -6.72
N LEU A 732 1.13 30.92 -6.98
CA LEU A 732 1.24 31.79 -8.16
C LEU A 732 2.54 32.58 -8.11
N GLY A 733 2.97 33.08 -6.95
CA GLY A 733 4.24 33.80 -6.82
C GLY A 733 5.51 33.03 -7.20
N HIS A 734 5.47 31.69 -7.35
CA HIS A 734 6.61 30.88 -7.78
C HIS A 734 6.56 30.61 -9.29
N LEU A 735 7.72 30.63 -9.94
CA LEU A 735 7.83 30.27 -11.35
C LEU A 735 7.96 28.76 -11.52
N ASP A 736 6.83 28.10 -11.77
CA ASP A 736 6.77 26.67 -12.10
C ASP A 736 7.13 26.41 -13.57
N ILE A 737 8.34 26.77 -13.95
CA ILE A 737 8.87 26.68 -15.31
C ILE A 737 10.28 26.09 -15.26
N ALA A 738 10.57 25.18 -16.18
CA ALA A 738 11.91 24.67 -16.45
C ALA A 738 12.20 24.67 -17.95
N ILE A 739 13.45 24.95 -18.31
CA ILE A 739 13.99 24.98 -19.66
C ILE A 739 15.06 23.91 -19.76
N LEU A 740 14.93 23.02 -20.74
CA LEU A 740 15.77 21.85 -20.91
C LEU A 740 16.48 21.89 -22.25
N THR A 741 17.77 21.56 -22.25
CA THR A 741 18.53 21.36 -23.48
C THR A 741 18.38 19.92 -23.95
N LEU A 742 18.12 19.75 -25.24
CA LEU A 742 18.05 18.45 -25.89
C LEU A 742 19.36 18.13 -26.62
N GLU A 743 19.70 16.84 -26.71
CA GLU A 743 20.80 16.39 -27.57
C GLU A 743 20.43 16.56 -29.05
N GLU A 744 21.27 17.27 -29.81
CA GLU A 744 21.12 17.39 -31.26
C GLU A 744 21.40 16.06 -31.98
N LYS A 745 20.65 15.81 -33.06
CA LYS A 745 20.89 14.69 -33.97
C LYS A 745 21.31 15.23 -35.34
N PRO A 746 22.53 14.95 -35.84
CA PRO A 746 23.05 15.56 -37.06
C PRO A 746 22.16 15.44 -38.32
N GLU A 747 21.37 14.37 -38.42
CA GLU A 747 20.53 14.08 -39.59
C GLU A 747 19.03 14.27 -39.32
N LYS A 748 18.64 14.67 -38.11
CA LYS A 748 17.23 14.80 -37.68
C LYS A 748 17.03 16.14 -36.98
N PRO A 749 16.52 17.17 -37.69
CA PRO A 749 16.29 18.47 -37.10
C PRO A 749 15.23 18.38 -36.00
N PHE A 750 15.30 19.32 -35.05
CA PHE A 750 14.23 19.49 -34.08
C PHE A 750 12.90 19.83 -34.78
N PRO A 751 11.75 19.47 -34.19
CA PRO A 751 10.45 19.96 -34.64
C PRO A 751 10.42 21.48 -34.80
N GLU A 752 9.68 21.98 -35.78
CA GLU A 752 9.52 23.41 -35.99
C GLU A 752 8.78 24.06 -34.81
N HIS A 753 9.39 25.06 -34.19
CA HIS A 753 8.79 25.80 -33.08
C HIS A 753 7.68 26.76 -33.53
N LEU A 754 6.93 27.27 -32.56
CA LEU A 754 6.03 28.41 -32.74
C LEU A 754 6.62 29.67 -32.08
N PRO A 755 6.34 30.88 -32.63
CA PRO A 755 6.75 32.12 -32.00
C PRO A 755 6.19 32.26 -30.59
N LEU A 756 6.98 32.81 -29.67
CA LEU A 756 6.52 33.16 -28.32
C LEU A 756 5.72 34.46 -28.39
N ALA A 757 4.60 34.53 -27.66
CA ALA A 757 3.86 35.77 -27.50
C ALA A 757 4.71 36.79 -26.72
N ASP A 758 4.76 38.03 -27.20
CA ASP A 758 5.41 39.14 -26.52
C ASP A 758 4.39 40.12 -25.91
N HIS A 759 4.88 41.22 -25.33
CA HIS A 759 4.01 42.24 -24.75
C HIS A 759 3.08 42.92 -25.76
N THR A 760 3.45 42.95 -27.05
CA THR A 760 2.62 43.58 -28.10
C THR A 760 1.47 42.67 -28.53
N ALA A 761 1.66 41.35 -28.48
CA ALA A 761 0.62 40.37 -28.75
C ALA A 761 -0.35 40.17 -27.56
N SER A 762 -0.04 40.70 -26.37
CA SER A 762 -0.81 40.42 -25.14
C SER A 762 -2.28 40.83 -25.24
N ASP A 763 -2.55 42.04 -25.73
CA ASP A 763 -3.93 42.52 -25.89
C ASP A 763 -4.71 41.71 -26.94
N ALA A 764 -4.04 41.31 -28.03
CA ALA A 764 -4.65 40.48 -29.06
C ALA A 764 -4.97 39.07 -28.54
N VAL A 765 -4.07 38.46 -27.77
CA VAL A 765 -4.31 37.14 -27.18
C VAL A 765 -5.46 37.17 -26.16
N VAL A 766 -5.50 38.19 -25.30
CA VAL A 766 -6.60 38.35 -24.34
C VAL A 766 -7.90 38.68 -25.07
N ALA A 767 -7.89 39.46 -26.15
CA ALA A 767 -9.09 39.74 -26.94
C ALA A 767 -9.63 38.52 -27.71
N GLU A 768 -8.74 37.61 -28.12
CA GLU A 768 -9.13 36.36 -28.76
C GLU A 768 -9.82 35.41 -27.80
N ASP A 769 -9.47 35.45 -26.51
CA ASP A 769 -9.94 34.58 -25.41
C ASP A 769 -9.73 33.07 -25.59
N TRP A 770 -9.69 32.56 -26.81
CA TRP A 770 -9.68 31.15 -27.17
C TRP A 770 -8.30 30.68 -27.60
N PHE A 771 -7.96 29.42 -27.28
CA PHE A 771 -6.66 28.84 -27.56
C PHE A 771 -6.73 27.33 -27.82
N PHE A 772 -5.60 26.76 -28.22
CA PHE A 772 -5.36 25.33 -28.34
C PHE A 772 -4.23 24.90 -27.41
N ASN A 773 -4.42 23.80 -26.66
CA ASN A 773 -3.39 23.17 -25.83
C ASN A 773 -3.10 21.76 -26.34
N VAL A 774 -1.83 21.33 -26.32
CA VAL A 774 -1.45 19.94 -26.64
C VAL A 774 -0.69 19.31 -25.48
N GLY A 775 -1.34 18.39 -24.78
CA GLY A 775 -0.78 17.69 -23.61
C GLY A 775 -0.83 16.17 -23.75
N HIS A 776 -0.24 15.49 -22.78
CA HIS A 776 -0.18 14.03 -22.68
C HIS A 776 -0.85 13.59 -21.36
N PRO A 777 -2.18 13.49 -21.30
CA PRO A 777 -2.86 13.07 -20.08
C PRO A 777 -2.41 11.66 -19.69
N ALA A 778 -1.86 11.52 -18.49
CA ALA A 778 -1.52 10.26 -17.86
C ALA A 778 -2.79 9.47 -17.53
N GLN A 779 -2.60 8.18 -17.24
CA GLN A 779 -3.68 7.40 -16.66
C GLN A 779 -4.14 8.09 -15.37
N PRO A 780 -5.43 8.47 -15.24
CA PRO A 780 -5.91 9.22 -14.10
C PRO A 780 -5.98 8.32 -12.87
N TRP A 781 -5.68 8.90 -11.72
CA TRP A 781 -5.70 8.25 -10.42
C TRP A 781 -5.90 9.30 -9.33
N GLY A 782 -6.42 8.88 -8.19
CA GLY A 782 -6.71 9.74 -7.05
C GLY A 782 -8.06 9.38 -6.42
N SER A 783 -8.29 9.83 -5.20
CA SER A 783 -9.52 9.55 -4.43
C SER A 783 -10.81 10.12 -5.05
N TRP A 784 -10.69 11.00 -6.04
CA TRP A 784 -11.80 11.52 -6.83
C TRP A 784 -12.23 10.56 -7.97
N LEU A 785 -11.48 9.49 -8.25
CA LEU A 785 -11.75 8.51 -9.30
C LEU A 785 -12.03 7.11 -8.71
N VAL A 786 -13.23 6.59 -8.91
CA VAL A 786 -13.72 5.33 -8.32
C VAL A 786 -14.01 4.26 -9.38
N ASP A 787 -14.00 2.96 -9.01
CA ASP A 787 -14.20 1.82 -9.93
C ASP A 787 -15.67 1.59 -10.36
N GLY A 788 -16.57 2.50 -10.00
CA GLY A 788 -17.99 2.47 -10.35
C GLY A 788 -18.75 3.66 -9.74
N GLU A 789 -19.98 3.92 -10.20
CA GLU A 789 -20.76 5.07 -9.72
C GLU A 789 -21.27 4.84 -8.28
N ASP A 790 -20.68 5.57 -7.33
CA ASP A 790 -20.96 5.49 -5.88
C ASP A 790 -22.08 6.46 -5.43
N GLY A 791 -22.47 7.42 -6.28
CA GLY A 791 -23.47 8.44 -5.98
C GLY A 791 -22.95 9.63 -5.18
N ASN A 792 -21.63 9.73 -4.95
CA ASN A 792 -20.97 10.84 -4.28
C ASN A 792 -20.71 11.97 -5.29
N ASP A 793 -21.09 13.20 -4.95
CA ASP A 793 -20.93 14.36 -5.84
C ASP A 793 -19.46 14.79 -6.02
N ALA A 794 -18.56 14.33 -5.15
CA ALA A 794 -17.13 14.63 -5.18
C ALA A 794 -16.27 13.61 -5.96
N THR A 795 -16.87 12.51 -6.42
CA THR A 795 -16.19 11.44 -7.16
C THR A 795 -16.78 11.28 -8.56
N ILE A 796 -15.99 10.68 -9.45
CA ILE A 796 -16.42 10.27 -10.79
C ILE A 796 -16.02 8.81 -11.01
N SER A 797 -16.92 8.02 -11.59
CA SER A 797 -16.62 6.65 -11.96
C SER A 797 -15.61 6.58 -13.10
N ARG A 798 -14.74 5.57 -13.07
CA ARG A 798 -13.69 5.37 -14.08
C ARG A 798 -14.29 5.13 -15.45
N GLU A 799 -15.36 4.34 -15.53
CA GLU A 799 -16.11 4.10 -16.76
C GLU A 799 -16.59 5.41 -17.37
N LEU A 800 -17.13 6.30 -16.53
CA LEU A 800 -17.64 7.59 -16.97
C LEU A 800 -16.52 8.53 -17.40
N LEU A 801 -15.46 8.67 -16.61
CA LEU A 801 -14.30 9.48 -17.00
C LEU A 801 -13.71 8.99 -18.33
N PHE A 802 -13.64 7.67 -18.53
CA PHE A 802 -13.13 7.07 -19.76
C PHE A 802 -14.11 7.24 -20.93
N ALA A 803 -15.42 7.23 -20.68
CA ALA A 803 -16.42 7.56 -21.69
C ALA A 803 -16.32 9.05 -22.12
N LEU A 804 -16.00 9.96 -21.19
CA LEU A 804 -15.93 11.39 -21.44
C LEU A 804 -14.62 11.81 -22.12
N ILE A 805 -13.48 11.41 -21.56
CA ILE A 805 -12.15 11.84 -22.00
C ILE A 805 -11.54 10.81 -22.97
N GLY A 806 -11.99 9.56 -22.97
CA GLY A 806 -11.42 8.45 -23.73
C GLY A 806 -10.54 7.55 -22.86
N ASP A 807 -10.35 6.31 -23.30
CA ASP A 807 -9.70 5.20 -22.60
C ASP A 807 -8.19 5.05 -22.91
N ARG A 808 -7.68 5.74 -23.93
CA ARG A 808 -6.26 5.72 -24.31
C ARG A 808 -5.54 6.93 -23.72
N PHE A 809 -4.79 6.67 -22.66
CA PHE A 809 -3.96 7.66 -21.95
C PHE A 809 -2.49 7.57 -22.35
N GLY A 810 -1.72 8.61 -22.02
CA GLY A 810 -0.30 8.76 -22.32
C GLY A 810 0.02 9.16 -23.76
N VAL A 811 -1.00 9.48 -24.57
CA VAL A 811 -0.90 9.94 -25.97
C VAL A 811 -1.31 11.40 -26.10
N LYS A 812 -0.86 12.06 -27.17
CA LYS A 812 -1.20 13.46 -27.49
C LYS A 812 -2.70 13.69 -27.56
N ARG A 813 -3.16 14.74 -26.86
CA ARG A 813 -4.51 15.29 -26.97
C ARG A 813 -4.46 16.75 -27.35
N LEU A 814 -5.28 17.15 -28.33
CA LEU A 814 -5.59 18.54 -28.60
C LEU A 814 -6.80 18.93 -27.75
N SER A 815 -6.60 19.88 -26.83
CA SER A 815 -7.63 20.40 -25.94
C SER A 815 -7.80 21.90 -26.20
N PRO A 816 -8.78 22.32 -27.01
CA PRO A 816 -9.13 23.72 -27.13
C PRO A 816 -9.83 24.23 -25.86
N GLY A 817 -9.73 25.54 -25.60
CA GLY A 817 -10.43 26.19 -24.49
C GLY A 817 -10.35 27.70 -24.52
N ARG A 818 -10.76 28.32 -23.42
CA ARG A 818 -10.84 29.76 -23.21
C ARG A 818 -10.06 30.19 -21.97
N ILE A 819 -9.49 31.39 -22.01
CA ILE A 819 -8.94 32.09 -20.85
C ILE A 819 -10.11 32.50 -19.95
N ASP A 820 -10.06 32.11 -18.69
CA ASP A 820 -11.07 32.46 -17.68
C ASP A 820 -10.70 33.80 -17.01
N PHE A 821 -9.46 33.91 -16.53
CA PHE A 821 -8.91 35.13 -15.94
C PHE A 821 -7.62 35.52 -16.65
N ALA A 822 -7.60 36.74 -17.16
CA ALA A 822 -6.42 37.37 -17.71
C ALA A 822 -5.34 37.64 -16.61
N PRO A 823 -4.09 37.90 -16.99
CA PRO A 823 -3.00 38.11 -16.04
C PRO A 823 -3.30 39.21 -15.02
N GLY A 824 -3.02 38.94 -13.75
CA GLY A 824 -3.23 39.87 -12.63
C GLY A 824 -4.70 40.10 -12.26
N ARG A 825 -5.65 39.42 -12.92
CA ARG A 825 -7.08 39.48 -12.58
C ARG A 825 -7.48 38.46 -11.53
N PHE A 826 -6.75 37.35 -11.42
CA PHE A 826 -7.02 36.31 -10.45
C PHE A 826 -6.46 36.69 -9.06
N PRO A 827 -7.24 36.58 -7.97
CA PRO A 827 -6.74 36.82 -6.61
C PRO A 827 -5.50 35.97 -6.30
N GLY A 828 -4.43 36.62 -5.83
CA GLY A 828 -3.14 35.97 -5.55
C GLY A 828 -2.11 36.05 -6.68
N ASP A 829 -2.50 36.44 -7.90
CA ASP A 829 -1.56 36.74 -9.00
C ASP A 829 -1.07 38.19 -8.93
N ALA A 830 -0.32 38.52 -7.87
CA ALA A 830 0.22 39.88 -7.69
C ALA A 830 1.24 40.29 -8.75
N HIS A 831 1.84 39.33 -9.46
CA HIS A 831 2.91 39.56 -10.44
C HIS A 831 2.42 39.55 -11.89
N ALA A 832 1.12 39.31 -12.12
CA ALA A 832 0.52 39.24 -13.44
C ALA A 832 1.24 38.27 -14.40
N HIS A 833 1.69 37.14 -13.86
CA HIS A 833 2.42 36.10 -14.59
C HIS A 833 1.61 34.82 -14.77
N ALA A 834 0.35 34.76 -14.34
CA ALA A 834 -0.48 33.58 -14.46
C ALA A 834 -1.81 33.90 -15.17
N ILE A 835 -2.33 32.94 -15.91
CA ILE A 835 -3.70 32.92 -16.40
C ILE A 835 -4.41 31.68 -15.87
N THR A 836 -5.73 31.73 -15.83
CA THR A 836 -6.54 30.52 -15.66
C THR A 836 -7.26 30.18 -16.96
N HIS A 837 -7.57 28.90 -17.15
CA HIS A 837 -8.27 28.44 -18.34
C HIS A 837 -9.14 27.21 -18.10
N ASP A 838 -10.01 26.92 -19.05
CA ASP A 838 -11.01 25.85 -18.97
C ASP A 838 -10.76 24.66 -19.91
N ALA A 839 -9.67 24.65 -20.69
CA ALA A 839 -9.32 23.51 -21.53
C ALA A 839 -9.18 22.21 -20.73
N THR A 840 -9.71 21.10 -21.25
CA THR A 840 -9.69 19.79 -20.60
C THR A 840 -8.26 19.25 -20.50
N THR A 841 -7.75 19.14 -19.27
CA THR A 841 -6.41 18.60 -18.97
C THR A 841 -6.49 17.58 -17.82
N LEU A 842 -5.46 16.73 -17.71
CA LEU A 842 -5.27 15.79 -16.60
C LEU A 842 -3.80 15.79 -16.19
N GLY A 843 -3.47 15.14 -15.08
CA GLY A 843 -2.08 14.88 -14.69
C GLY A 843 -1.28 14.34 -15.88
N GLY A 844 -0.02 14.78 -16.05
CA GLY A 844 0.80 14.51 -17.23
C GLY A 844 0.74 15.58 -18.33
N SER A 845 -0.31 16.41 -18.37
CA SER A 845 -0.35 17.60 -19.23
C SER A 845 0.52 18.76 -18.70
N SER A 846 0.99 18.72 -17.45
CA SER A 846 1.92 19.71 -16.88
C SER A 846 3.12 19.96 -17.79
N GLY A 847 3.37 21.23 -18.10
CA GLY A 847 4.40 21.68 -19.05
C GLY A 847 3.92 21.77 -20.50
N SER A 848 2.64 21.51 -20.81
CA SER A 848 2.09 21.70 -22.15
C SER A 848 1.98 23.18 -22.52
N GLY A 849 2.19 23.47 -23.80
CA GLY A 849 2.12 24.81 -24.35
C GLY A 849 0.70 25.18 -24.81
N ILE A 850 0.29 26.41 -24.51
CA ILE A 850 -0.97 27.03 -24.93
C ILE A 850 -0.69 27.95 -26.12
N MET A 851 -1.37 27.71 -27.25
CA MET A 851 -1.27 28.49 -28.47
C MET A 851 -2.55 29.29 -28.71
N ALA A 852 -2.42 30.61 -28.81
CA ALA A 852 -3.48 31.47 -29.32
C ALA A 852 -3.25 31.80 -30.80
N VAL A 853 -4.32 31.99 -31.56
CA VAL A 853 -4.25 32.42 -32.97
C VAL A 853 -4.73 33.86 -33.04
N THR A 854 -3.78 34.79 -33.19
CA THR A 854 -4.03 36.23 -33.28
C THR A 854 -4.17 36.67 -34.75
N PRO A 855 -4.65 37.91 -35.04
CA PRO A 855 -4.64 38.45 -36.39
C PRO A 855 -3.26 38.44 -37.06
N GLU A 856 -2.18 38.52 -36.29
CA GLU A 856 -0.79 38.48 -36.75
C GLU A 856 -0.24 37.06 -36.94
N GLY A 857 -0.96 36.03 -36.45
CA GLY A 857 -0.60 34.62 -36.56
C GLY A 857 -0.61 33.86 -35.22
N PRO A 858 -0.20 32.58 -35.22
CA PRO A 858 -0.18 31.76 -34.01
C PRO A 858 1.00 32.13 -33.11
N VAL A 859 0.73 32.25 -31.82
CA VAL A 859 1.75 32.53 -30.80
C VAL A 859 1.53 31.65 -29.57
N MET A 860 2.63 31.24 -28.96
CA MET A 860 2.62 30.51 -27.70
C MET A 860 2.45 31.49 -26.56
N SER A 861 1.29 31.45 -25.91
CA SER A 861 0.85 32.43 -24.93
C SER A 861 0.87 31.93 -23.50
N GLY A 862 0.89 30.61 -23.29
CA GLY A 862 0.88 30.02 -21.95
C GLY A 862 1.68 28.74 -21.81
N LEU A 863 2.08 28.43 -20.57
CA LEU A 863 2.62 27.14 -20.15
C LEU A 863 1.74 26.57 -19.03
N HIS A 864 0.97 25.53 -19.32
CA HIS A 864 0.10 24.88 -18.34
C HIS A 864 0.93 24.20 -17.26
N PHE A 865 0.65 24.45 -15.99
CA PHE A 865 1.42 23.86 -14.87
C PHE A 865 0.56 23.26 -13.76
N ALA A 866 -0.73 23.60 -13.68
CA ALA A 866 -1.61 23.04 -12.68
C ALA A 866 -3.05 22.93 -13.21
N GLY A 867 -3.76 21.90 -12.75
CA GLY A 867 -5.17 21.70 -13.05
C GLY A 867 -5.89 21.14 -11.83
N TYR A 868 -7.10 21.58 -11.61
CA TYR A 868 -8.01 21.01 -10.63
C TYR A 868 -9.29 20.60 -11.33
N PHE A 869 -9.49 19.29 -11.41
CA PHE A 869 -10.74 18.71 -11.91
C PHE A 869 -11.93 19.29 -11.13
N GLY A 870 -12.95 19.70 -11.86
CA GLY A 870 -14.13 20.35 -11.34
C GLY A 870 -13.91 21.75 -10.84
N THR A 871 -12.82 22.46 -11.17
CA THR A 871 -12.69 23.87 -10.75
C THR A 871 -12.02 24.76 -11.77
N ARG A 872 -10.73 24.58 -12.11
CA ARG A 872 -9.98 25.44 -13.06
C ARG A 872 -8.58 24.93 -13.33
N ASN A 873 -8.00 25.36 -14.45
CA ASN A 873 -6.59 25.14 -14.79
C ASN A 873 -5.79 26.44 -14.74
N TYR A 874 -4.46 26.32 -14.57
CA TYR A 874 -3.52 27.43 -14.46
C TYR A 874 -2.38 27.26 -15.45
N ALA A 875 -1.96 28.38 -16.03
CA ALA A 875 -0.80 28.46 -16.89
C ALA A 875 0.01 29.73 -16.61
N HIS A 876 1.33 29.65 -16.76
CA HIS A 876 2.17 30.84 -16.76
C HIS A 876 1.96 31.63 -18.03
N TRP A 877 1.77 32.94 -17.90
CA TRP A 877 1.58 33.87 -19.01
C TRP A 877 2.91 34.16 -19.70
N VAL A 878 3.12 33.59 -20.88
CA VAL A 878 4.40 33.64 -21.61
C VAL A 878 4.91 35.06 -21.83
N PRO A 879 4.08 36.05 -22.23
CA PRO A 879 4.55 37.44 -22.38
C PRO A 879 5.18 38.03 -21.10
N ALA A 880 4.72 37.62 -19.92
CA ALA A 880 5.26 38.11 -18.66
C ALA A 880 6.54 37.39 -18.21
N VAL A 881 6.81 36.17 -18.69
CA VAL A 881 7.93 35.34 -18.21
C VAL A 881 9.00 35.05 -19.26
N ALA A 882 8.72 35.30 -20.54
CA ALA A 882 9.63 35.01 -21.65
C ALA A 882 10.93 35.85 -21.66
N HIS A 883 11.04 36.90 -20.85
CA HIS A 883 12.28 37.66 -20.70
C HIS A 883 13.22 37.07 -19.64
N LEU A 884 12.71 36.21 -18.75
CA LEU A 884 13.44 35.70 -17.58
C LEU A 884 14.50 34.64 -17.91
N HIS A 885 14.55 34.16 -19.16
CA HIS A 885 15.48 33.14 -19.64
C HIS A 885 16.45 33.62 -20.73
N ARG A 886 16.41 34.92 -21.09
CA ARG A 886 17.28 35.52 -22.09
C ARG A 886 18.67 35.81 -21.55
#